data_AF-A0A961U374-F1
#
_entry.id   AF-A0A961U374-F1
#
_cell.length_a   1.000
_cell.length_b   1.000
_cell.length_c   1.000
_cell.angle_alpha   90.00
_cell.angle_beta   90.00
_cell.angle_gamma   90.00
#
_symmetry.space_group_name_H-M   'P 1'
#
loop_
_entity.id
_entity.type
_entity.pdbx_description
1 polymer ?
#
loop_
_entity_poly.entity_id
_entity_poly.type
_entity_poly.pdbx_seq_one_letter_code
_entity_poly.pdbx_strand_id
1 'polypeptide(L)'
;MKTIFLRVIDENDKAAALLKAIREPEKARGGQRFEVDAASFSAIPQCPFVYRVPAPMLALAANGETLIASGAKARQGFGAATRFHRLAWEVSPAEIGAGRRWLWLAHGTKPAPFFKPTFHVVLWADQGREAKADVLTRYPYLNGNYGFKIQAEEYYGRPGLCYGKRTGRFTVQVMPPEHAFSFEGTAIHAEASVDVWHLLALLNSEPIAFWLNNASAQHKTYSYVDSTPFPVKIDGRLALLAQRGWKCQFELRRSIENGNYFALPSLLQSEGENLAQRANAWAQFVRDTEFEIAEILGEINDRCFDLYEIDEADRLPIRLGFGGGIPEQSSSSTTEADVDDDLEDDDVEISANPEGLAADLCSWLVGVAFGRFDVRLATGARGLPTLPEPFAQMPVCSPAMLFGDDGLPLATPPAGYPLGFPENGILVDDRGHPRDLAAAIRLAFDEVFAARADARWSEFELLLDSKGHEIRTWLASNFFEYHLKRYSKGRRKAPIYWQLAIPSGRYSIWLYAHRLTHDSFFRIQNDVVVPRLAHEERQLTSLIQSVGPSPSAKERKDVAEQEALIGELRSFLEEVKLVSPLWHPTLDDGVSLTMAPLWRLLPQHKPWQKELKSKWDDLTAGKYDWAHVAMHLWPERVIPKCAADRSLAISHGLEDVFWAEGRDGKWRPRPIPTRPMDELVRERTSVAVKLALRGLTEASAPNGSKARGRRSSS
;
A
#
# COMPACT_ATOMS: atom_id res chain seq x y z
N MET A 1 14.74 -33.63 37.43
CA MET A 1 14.00 -34.85 36.99
C MET A 1 13.45 -34.54 35.62
N LYS A 2 13.67 -35.37 34.59
CA LYS A 2 13.16 -35.08 33.24
C LYS A 2 11.67 -35.38 33.17
N THR A 3 10.91 -34.44 32.63
CA THR A 3 9.49 -34.59 32.31
C THR A 3 9.37 -35.11 30.89
N ILE A 4 8.47 -36.07 30.69
CA ILE A 4 8.23 -36.70 29.38
C ILE A 4 7.03 -36.00 28.73
N PHE A 5 7.23 -35.47 27.52
CA PHE A 5 6.19 -34.90 26.68
C PHE A 5 5.94 -35.84 25.50
N LEU A 6 4.66 -36.18 25.27
CA LEU A 6 4.24 -37.03 24.16
C LEU A 6 3.40 -36.21 23.18
N ARG A 7 3.84 -36.13 21.93
CA ARG A 7 3.23 -35.31 20.89
C ARG A 7 2.63 -36.19 19.81
N VAL A 8 1.30 -36.16 19.69
CA VAL A 8 0.54 -36.91 18.67
C VAL A 8 -0.43 -36.01 17.90
N ILE A 9 -0.18 -34.69 17.89
CA ILE A 9 -1.11 -33.72 17.31
C ILE A 9 -1.18 -33.79 15.78
N ASP A 10 -0.07 -34.16 15.12
CA ASP A 10 0.02 -34.28 13.66
C ASP A 10 -0.27 -35.71 13.16
N GLU A 11 -0.60 -36.63 14.06
CA GLU A 11 -0.76 -38.05 13.74
C GLU A 11 -2.21 -38.33 13.34
N ASN A 12 -2.41 -38.99 12.20
CA ASN A 12 -3.73 -39.43 11.74
C ASN A 12 -4.33 -40.45 12.71
N ASP A 13 -3.51 -41.41 13.17
CA ASP A 13 -3.88 -42.37 14.23
C ASP A 13 -3.13 -42.04 15.53
N LYS A 14 -3.73 -41.14 16.31
CA LYS A 14 -3.18 -40.66 17.58
C LYS A 14 -3.01 -41.76 18.62
N ALA A 15 -3.88 -42.78 18.61
CA ALA A 15 -3.83 -43.88 19.57
C ALA A 15 -2.64 -44.78 19.30
N ALA A 16 -2.44 -45.19 18.03
CA ALA A 16 -1.28 -45.97 17.63
C ALA A 16 0.04 -45.20 17.86
N ALA A 17 0.08 -43.92 17.50
CA ALA A 17 1.26 -43.08 17.70
C ALA A 17 1.60 -42.89 19.19
N LEU A 18 0.60 -42.70 20.05
CA LEU A 18 0.82 -42.57 21.49
C LEU A 18 1.36 -43.88 22.09
N LEU A 19 0.77 -45.02 21.72
CA LEU A 19 1.23 -46.34 22.16
C LEU A 19 2.67 -46.60 21.71
N LYS A 20 3.02 -46.25 20.47
CA LYS A 20 4.38 -46.33 19.95
C LYS A 20 5.34 -45.46 20.75
N ALA A 21 4.96 -44.21 21.06
CA ALA A 21 5.80 -43.28 21.81
C ALA A 21 6.06 -43.71 23.26
N ILE A 22 5.16 -44.51 23.84
CA ILE A 22 5.31 -45.10 25.18
C ILE A 22 6.14 -46.39 25.12
N ARG A 23 5.85 -47.29 24.16
CA ARG A 23 6.47 -48.62 24.09
C ARG A 23 7.87 -48.63 23.46
N GLU A 24 8.15 -47.66 22.58
CA GLU A 24 9.40 -47.59 21.82
C GLU A 24 10.10 -46.23 22.04
N PRO A 25 10.54 -45.90 23.27
CA PRO A 25 10.99 -44.55 23.64
C PRO A 25 12.16 -44.05 22.80
N GLU A 26 13.15 -44.90 22.50
CA GLU A 26 14.30 -44.51 21.68
C GLU A 26 13.92 -44.22 20.21
N LYS A 27 12.98 -44.98 19.65
CA LYS A 27 12.52 -44.77 18.27
C LYS A 27 11.57 -43.58 18.13
N ALA A 28 10.91 -43.20 19.22
CA ALA A 28 9.98 -42.07 19.24
C ALA A 28 10.65 -40.75 19.66
N ARG A 29 11.91 -40.80 20.13
CA ARG A 29 12.66 -39.64 20.61
C ARG A 29 12.82 -38.59 19.50
N GLY A 30 12.54 -37.33 19.82
CA GLY A 30 12.62 -36.20 18.87
C GLY A 30 11.44 -36.08 17.89
N GLY A 31 10.62 -37.14 17.77
CA GLY A 31 9.39 -37.13 16.97
C GLY A 31 8.14 -37.01 17.84
N GLN A 32 7.72 -38.13 18.43
CA GLN A 32 6.53 -38.22 19.28
C GLN A 32 6.86 -38.17 20.78
N ARG A 33 8.14 -38.29 21.18
CA ARG A 33 8.58 -38.29 22.58
C ARG A 33 9.72 -37.28 22.80
N PHE A 34 9.56 -36.44 23.82
CA PHE A 34 10.55 -35.46 24.24
C PHE A 34 10.79 -35.57 25.75
N GLU A 35 12.04 -35.49 26.17
CA GLU A 35 12.43 -35.59 27.58
C GLU A 35 13.21 -34.35 28.01
N VAL A 36 12.54 -33.46 28.73
CA VAL A 36 13.04 -32.11 29.03
C VAL A 36 12.91 -31.83 30.53
N ASP A 37 13.85 -31.10 31.11
CA ASP A 37 13.70 -30.60 32.47
C ASP A 37 12.67 -29.45 32.48
N ALA A 38 11.49 -29.68 33.07
CA ALA A 38 10.42 -28.69 33.08
C ALA A 38 10.79 -27.39 33.82
N ALA A 39 11.79 -27.43 34.71
CA ALA A 39 12.29 -26.22 35.37
C ALA A 39 12.90 -25.22 34.37
N SER A 40 13.44 -25.70 33.23
CA SER A 40 14.04 -24.85 32.19
C SER A 40 13.04 -23.89 31.53
N PHE A 41 11.74 -24.20 31.54
CA PHE A 41 10.72 -23.33 30.94
C PHE A 41 10.52 -22.03 31.71
N SER A 42 10.91 -21.98 32.99
CA SER A 42 10.85 -20.75 33.80
C SER A 42 11.76 -19.63 33.28
N ALA A 43 12.71 -19.96 32.40
CA ALA A 43 13.58 -19.00 31.73
C ALA A 43 12.85 -18.12 30.70
N ILE A 44 11.64 -18.52 30.27
CA ILE A 44 10.89 -17.84 29.21
C ILE A 44 9.67 -17.16 29.84
N PRO A 45 9.35 -15.90 29.49
CA PRO A 45 8.14 -15.25 29.97
C PRO A 45 6.89 -16.09 29.70
N GLN A 46 5.99 -16.15 30.69
CA GLN A 46 4.77 -16.99 30.67
C GLN A 46 5.01 -18.51 30.71
N CYS A 47 6.27 -18.95 30.88
CA CYS A 47 6.67 -20.35 31.06
C CYS A 47 6.05 -21.34 30.04
N PRO A 48 6.06 -21.06 28.72
CA PRO A 48 5.49 -21.97 27.72
C PRO A 48 6.19 -23.34 27.75
N PHE A 49 5.43 -24.42 27.56
CA PHE A 49 5.97 -25.78 27.44
C PHE A 49 6.63 -26.00 26.08
N VAL A 50 7.78 -25.37 25.88
CA VAL A 50 8.58 -25.42 24.65
C VAL A 50 9.43 -26.69 24.55
N TYR A 51 8.82 -27.85 24.81
CA TYR A 51 9.49 -29.15 24.89
C TYR A 51 10.17 -29.61 23.58
N ARG A 52 9.91 -28.91 22.46
CA ARG A 52 10.51 -29.16 21.14
C ARG A 52 11.79 -28.37 20.89
N VAL A 53 12.07 -27.36 21.72
CA VAL A 53 13.22 -26.49 21.54
C VAL A 53 14.49 -27.21 21.97
N PRO A 54 15.59 -27.13 21.19
CA PRO A 54 16.87 -27.73 21.55
C PRO A 54 17.38 -27.28 22.92
N ALA A 55 17.95 -28.22 23.68
CA ALA A 55 18.44 -27.97 25.04
C ALA A 55 19.48 -26.82 25.13
N PRO A 56 20.43 -26.66 24.18
CA PRO A 56 21.36 -25.52 24.20
C PRO A 56 20.68 -24.15 24.16
N MET A 57 19.61 -24.00 23.37
CA MET A 57 18.86 -22.74 23.30
C MET A 57 18.14 -22.43 24.62
N LEU A 58 17.60 -23.45 25.28
CA LEU A 58 17.00 -23.31 26.61
C LEU A 58 18.04 -22.90 27.66
N ALA A 59 19.26 -23.44 27.58
CA ALA A 59 20.34 -23.08 28.48
C ALA A 59 20.75 -21.61 28.35
N LEU A 60 20.86 -21.10 27.13
CA LEU A 60 21.11 -19.67 26.89
C LEU A 60 20.03 -18.78 27.51
N ALA A 61 18.75 -19.10 27.29
CA ALA A 61 17.65 -18.37 27.91
C ALA A 61 17.73 -18.42 29.44
N ALA A 62 18.00 -19.59 30.03
CA ALA A 62 18.11 -19.78 31.48
C ALA A 62 19.28 -19.00 32.10
N ASN A 63 20.36 -18.78 31.35
CA ASN A 63 21.50 -17.97 31.75
C ASN A 63 21.28 -16.46 31.55
N GLY A 64 20.14 -16.05 30.97
CA GLY A 64 19.85 -14.66 30.65
C GLY A 64 20.53 -14.15 29.37
N GLU A 65 21.13 -15.04 28.58
CA GLU A 65 21.76 -14.73 27.29
C GLU A 65 20.67 -14.56 26.22
N THR A 66 20.06 -13.38 26.23
CA THR A 66 18.88 -13.02 25.44
C THR A 66 19.14 -11.82 24.54
N LEU A 67 18.25 -11.57 23.56
CA LEU A 67 18.36 -10.43 22.66
C LEU A 67 18.44 -9.11 23.45
N ILE A 68 17.57 -8.92 24.45
CA ILE A 68 17.61 -7.70 25.29
C ILE A 68 18.93 -7.56 26.05
N ALA A 69 19.51 -8.66 26.53
CA ALA A 69 20.80 -8.65 27.21
C ALA A 69 21.98 -8.37 26.27
N SER A 70 21.83 -8.58 24.96
CA SER A 70 22.87 -8.26 23.97
C SER A 70 22.96 -6.77 23.62
N GLY A 71 22.05 -5.93 24.14
CA GLY A 71 21.95 -4.51 23.79
C GLY A 71 21.01 -4.23 22.62
N ALA A 72 20.26 -5.23 22.15
CA ALA A 72 19.22 -5.07 21.12
C ALA A 72 17.84 -5.27 21.74
N LYS A 73 16.89 -4.36 21.51
CA LYS A 73 15.58 -4.43 22.17
C LYS A 73 14.43 -4.11 21.22
N ALA A 74 13.44 -5.00 21.21
CA ALA A 74 12.21 -4.87 20.46
C ALA A 74 11.28 -3.81 21.11
N ARG A 75 10.47 -3.13 20.28
CA ARG A 75 9.58 -2.03 20.68
C ARG A 75 8.33 -2.02 19.85
N GLN A 76 7.20 -1.96 20.55
CA GLN A 76 5.92 -1.62 19.98
C GLN A 76 5.78 -0.10 19.87
N GLY A 77 5.17 0.37 18.78
CA GLY A 77 4.97 1.79 18.52
C GLY A 77 3.49 2.18 18.45
N PHE A 78 3.12 2.81 17.33
CA PHE A 78 1.87 3.49 17.09
C PHE A 78 0.68 2.53 16.94
N GLY A 79 -0.32 2.66 17.81
CA GLY A 79 -1.59 1.92 17.78
C GLY A 79 -2.82 2.83 17.72
N ALA A 80 -2.79 3.88 16.89
CA ALA A 80 -3.95 4.75 16.69
C ALA A 80 -4.82 4.34 15.49
N ALA A 81 -5.91 5.06 15.28
CA ALA A 81 -6.91 4.74 14.27
C ALA A 81 -6.36 4.82 12.83
N THR A 82 -6.94 4.03 11.94
CA THR A 82 -6.57 3.95 10.51
C THR A 82 -6.67 5.29 9.76
N ARG A 83 -7.45 6.26 10.27
CA ARG A 83 -7.52 7.63 9.70
C ARG A 83 -6.16 8.32 9.64
N PHE A 84 -5.21 7.96 10.49
CA PHE A 84 -3.86 8.53 10.52
C PHE A 84 -2.87 7.86 9.55
N HIS A 85 -3.27 6.79 8.86
CA HIS A 85 -2.39 6.05 7.95
C HIS A 85 -2.62 6.50 6.51
N ARG A 86 -1.55 6.86 5.79
CA ARG A 86 -1.57 7.06 4.33
C ARG A 86 -0.66 6.07 3.61
N LEU A 87 -0.89 5.83 2.32
CA LEU A 87 0.10 5.21 1.45
C LEU A 87 0.94 6.36 0.92
N ALA A 88 2.24 6.16 0.81
CA ALA A 88 3.18 7.23 0.52
C ALA A 88 2.85 7.97 -0.79
N TRP A 89 2.31 7.25 -1.78
CA TRP A 89 1.88 7.82 -3.06
C TRP A 89 0.56 8.59 -3.00
N GLU A 90 -0.15 8.63 -1.88
CA GLU A 90 -1.36 9.46 -1.75
C GLU A 90 -1.04 10.89 -1.37
N VAL A 91 -0.04 11.10 -0.53
CA VAL A 91 0.27 12.41 0.04
C VAL A 91 1.38 13.09 -0.73
N SER A 92 1.54 14.40 -0.52
CA SER A 92 2.62 15.15 -1.15
C SER A 92 3.99 14.65 -0.66
N PRO A 93 4.94 14.33 -1.56
CA PRO A 93 6.30 13.99 -1.16
C PRO A 93 6.99 15.07 -0.31
N ALA A 94 6.64 16.35 -0.52
CA ALA A 94 7.19 17.47 0.24
C ALA A 94 6.81 17.48 1.74
N GLU A 95 5.82 16.65 2.09
CA GLU A 95 5.27 16.54 3.44
C GLU A 95 5.68 15.24 4.15
N ILE A 96 6.49 14.39 3.52
CA ILE A 96 7.00 13.15 4.10
C ILE A 96 8.43 13.34 4.62
N GLY A 97 8.74 12.81 5.81
CA GLY A 97 10.09 12.79 6.39
C GLY A 97 10.18 13.43 7.77
N ALA A 98 11.38 13.48 8.36
CA ALA A 98 11.56 13.99 9.71
C ALA A 98 11.11 15.45 9.85
N GLY A 99 10.33 15.74 10.90
CA GLY A 99 9.80 17.08 11.15
C GLY A 99 8.75 17.57 10.14
N ARG A 100 8.33 16.72 9.20
CA ARG A 100 7.23 16.99 8.28
C ARG A 100 5.91 16.46 8.83
N ARG A 101 4.84 16.64 8.05
CA ARG A 101 3.48 16.23 8.41
C ARG A 101 3.33 14.71 8.51
N TRP A 102 4.01 13.98 7.62
CA TRP A 102 3.95 12.53 7.51
C TRP A 102 5.31 11.90 7.85
N LEU A 103 5.34 10.90 8.72
CA LEU A 103 6.50 10.04 8.92
C LEU A 103 6.34 8.74 8.14
N TRP A 104 7.44 8.17 7.66
CA TRP A 104 7.42 6.80 7.15
C TRP A 104 6.92 5.84 8.23
N LEU A 105 6.21 4.78 7.86
CA LEU A 105 5.65 3.84 8.81
C LEU A 105 6.10 2.41 8.49
N ALA A 106 6.86 1.82 9.42
CA ALA A 106 7.03 0.37 9.47
C ALA A 106 5.69 -0.26 9.85
N HIS A 107 4.97 -0.73 8.82
CA HIS A 107 3.66 -1.37 8.96
C HIS A 107 3.83 -2.89 9.08
N GLY A 108 2.89 -3.54 9.76
CA GLY A 108 2.84 -5.00 9.79
C GLY A 108 2.53 -5.52 8.40
N THR A 109 3.41 -6.35 7.86
CA THR A 109 3.24 -6.90 6.52
C THR A 109 3.72 -8.36 6.49
N LYS A 110 3.44 -9.06 5.40
CA LYS A 110 3.88 -10.45 5.20
C LYS A 110 5.41 -10.60 5.33
N PRO A 111 5.89 -11.77 5.82
CA PRO A 111 7.30 -12.04 6.04
C PRO A 111 8.17 -11.87 4.77
N ALA A 112 9.27 -11.13 4.89
CA ALA A 112 10.30 -11.03 3.86
C ALA A 112 11.67 -10.81 4.54
N PRO A 113 12.71 -11.62 4.29
CA PRO A 113 13.99 -11.42 4.97
C PRO A 113 14.76 -10.23 4.37
N PHE A 114 15.62 -9.62 5.18
CA PHE A 114 16.60 -8.57 4.85
C PHE A 114 16.04 -7.20 4.45
N PHE A 115 15.16 -7.11 3.46
CA PHE A 115 14.66 -5.84 2.92
C PHE A 115 13.23 -5.92 2.43
N LYS A 116 12.47 -4.84 2.68
CA LYS A 116 11.13 -4.63 2.14
C LYS A 116 10.91 -3.14 1.83
N PRO A 117 10.18 -2.78 0.76
CA PRO A 117 9.85 -1.39 0.50
C PRO A 117 8.82 -0.89 1.52
N THR A 118 8.96 0.36 1.95
CA THR A 118 7.99 1.00 2.84
C THR A 118 6.89 1.65 2.00
N PHE A 119 5.63 1.24 2.18
CA PHE A 119 4.51 1.85 1.45
C PHE A 119 3.67 2.80 2.28
N HIS A 120 3.77 2.72 3.61
CA HIS A 120 2.90 3.44 4.53
C HIS A 120 3.60 4.65 5.13
N VAL A 121 2.80 5.67 5.40
CA VAL A 121 3.16 6.83 6.22
C VAL A 121 2.10 7.06 7.28
N VAL A 122 2.47 7.74 8.37
CA VAL A 122 1.57 8.09 9.47
C VAL A 122 1.54 9.60 9.66
N LEU A 123 0.35 10.16 9.86
CA LEU A 123 0.16 11.57 10.19
C LEU A 123 0.75 11.82 11.57
N TRP A 124 1.88 12.52 11.60
CA TRP A 124 2.65 12.77 12.82
C TRP A 124 3.08 14.24 12.96
N ALA A 125 2.32 15.13 12.34
CA ALA A 125 2.45 16.58 12.51
C ALA A 125 2.41 16.97 13.99
N ASP A 126 3.20 17.99 14.35
CA ASP A 126 3.27 18.54 15.70
C ASP A 126 3.46 17.45 16.77
N GLN A 127 4.36 16.49 16.50
CA GLN A 127 4.66 15.36 17.38
C GLN A 127 3.42 14.49 17.70
N GLY A 128 2.56 14.28 16.70
CA GLY A 128 1.37 13.45 16.82
C GLY A 128 0.25 14.07 17.64
N ARG A 129 0.18 15.41 17.75
CA ARG A 129 -0.82 16.15 18.53
C ARG A 129 -2.25 15.68 18.28
N GLU A 130 -2.62 15.51 17.00
CA GLU A 130 -3.95 15.07 16.58
C GLU A 130 -4.25 13.62 16.98
N ALA A 131 -3.28 12.72 16.79
CA ALA A 131 -3.42 11.30 17.12
C ALA A 131 -3.50 11.06 18.64
N LYS A 132 -2.74 11.81 19.42
CA LYS A 132 -2.80 11.80 20.90
C LYS A 132 -4.17 12.29 21.38
N ALA A 133 -4.69 13.37 20.80
CA ALA A 133 -6.04 13.85 21.12
C ALA A 133 -7.11 12.80 20.77
N ASP A 134 -7.00 12.14 19.62
CA ASP A 134 -7.92 11.08 19.19
C ASP A 134 -7.93 9.89 20.15
N VAL A 135 -6.75 9.41 20.58
CA VAL A 135 -6.63 8.34 21.58
C VAL A 135 -7.34 8.70 22.88
N LEU A 136 -7.18 9.93 23.37
CA LEU A 136 -7.80 10.38 24.61
C LEU A 136 -9.31 10.58 24.49
N THR A 137 -9.81 11.00 23.32
CA THR A 137 -11.24 11.06 23.05
C THR A 137 -11.85 9.65 22.98
N ARG A 138 -11.22 8.71 22.25
CA ARG A 138 -11.75 7.34 22.07
C ARG A 138 -11.65 6.49 23.31
N TYR A 139 -10.65 6.72 24.16
CA TYR A 139 -10.42 5.96 25.39
C TYR A 139 -10.37 6.89 26.62
N PRO A 140 -11.51 7.45 27.07
CA PRO A 140 -11.55 8.40 28.19
C PRO A 140 -11.00 7.83 29.50
N TYR A 141 -11.11 6.51 29.69
CA TYR A 141 -10.61 5.80 30.87
C TYR A 141 -9.08 5.84 31.03
N LEU A 142 -8.34 6.25 30.00
CA LEU A 142 -6.89 6.42 30.07
C LEU A 142 -6.46 7.66 30.88
N ASN A 143 -7.39 8.53 31.29
CA ASN A 143 -7.14 9.69 32.18
C ASN A 143 -6.00 10.62 31.72
N GLY A 144 -5.83 10.79 30.41
CA GLY A 144 -4.77 11.60 29.81
C GLY A 144 -3.50 10.83 29.41
N ASN A 145 -3.41 9.54 29.74
CA ASN A 145 -2.27 8.70 29.39
C ASN A 145 -2.47 8.00 28.03
N TYR A 146 -2.12 8.69 26.95
CA TYR A 146 -2.12 8.08 25.61
C TYR A 146 -1.07 6.96 25.45
N GLY A 147 -0.11 6.86 26.39
CA GLY A 147 1.03 5.95 26.36
C GLY A 147 0.68 4.47 26.30
N PHE A 148 -0.56 4.09 26.60
CA PHE A 148 -1.05 2.72 26.41
C PHE A 148 -1.24 2.36 24.92
N LYS A 149 -1.56 3.33 24.06
CA LYS A 149 -1.85 3.11 22.63
C LYS A 149 -0.75 3.65 21.72
N ILE A 150 0.04 4.61 22.16
CA ILE A 150 1.21 5.14 21.42
C ILE A 150 2.43 5.02 22.33
N GLN A 151 3.39 4.18 21.94
CA GLN A 151 4.55 3.82 22.76
C GLN A 151 5.86 4.12 22.03
N ALA A 152 6.96 4.21 22.79
CA ALA A 152 8.33 4.33 22.27
C ALA A 152 8.52 5.48 21.26
N GLU A 153 7.79 6.59 21.43
CA GLU A 153 7.86 7.76 20.56
C GLU A 153 9.26 8.35 20.47
N GLU A 154 10.06 8.22 21.53
CA GLU A 154 11.44 8.67 21.60
C GLU A 154 12.39 7.91 20.64
N TYR A 155 11.91 6.81 20.05
CA TYR A 155 12.59 6.03 19.02
C TYR A 155 12.06 6.31 17.60
N TYR A 156 10.98 7.08 17.45
CA TYR A 156 10.50 7.43 16.12
C TYR A 156 11.56 8.26 15.40
N GLY A 157 11.81 7.91 14.14
CA GLY A 157 12.83 8.50 13.30
C GLY A 157 14.22 7.87 13.43
N ARG A 158 14.45 6.95 14.38
CA ARG A 158 15.73 6.24 14.51
C ARG A 158 15.79 5.04 13.56
N PRO A 159 16.96 4.77 12.96
CA PRO A 159 17.16 3.55 12.17
C PRO A 159 17.22 2.33 13.08
N GLY A 160 16.90 1.17 12.53
CA GLY A 160 16.94 -0.11 13.24
C GLY A 160 16.50 -1.25 12.34
N LEU A 161 15.90 -2.26 12.93
CA LEU A 161 15.25 -3.34 12.20
C LEU A 161 13.73 -3.31 12.45
N CYS A 162 12.95 -3.89 11.56
CA CYS A 162 11.51 -4.04 11.73
C CYS A 162 11.04 -5.45 11.39
N TYR A 163 9.88 -5.83 11.92
CA TYR A 163 9.28 -7.13 11.71
C TYR A 163 7.75 -7.09 11.90
N GLY A 164 7.05 -8.03 11.25
CA GLY A 164 5.62 -8.22 11.44
C GLY A 164 5.30 -8.97 12.72
N LYS A 165 4.34 -8.49 13.51
CA LYS A 165 3.91 -9.12 14.76
C LYS A 165 3.18 -10.45 14.54
N ARG A 166 2.35 -10.56 13.50
CA ARG A 166 1.57 -11.78 13.19
C ARG A 166 2.13 -12.49 11.96
N THR A 167 2.92 -13.54 12.18
CA THR A 167 3.63 -14.23 11.09
C THR A 167 3.72 -15.75 11.31
N GLY A 168 3.57 -16.53 10.24
CA GLY A 168 3.84 -17.98 10.27
C GLY A 168 5.34 -18.31 10.36
N ARG A 169 6.20 -17.49 9.76
CA ARG A 169 7.66 -17.53 9.89
C ARG A 169 8.16 -16.15 10.26
N PHE A 170 8.95 -16.05 11.33
CA PHE A 170 9.56 -14.80 11.74
C PHE A 170 10.64 -14.38 10.73
N THR A 171 10.60 -13.12 10.30
CA THR A 171 11.61 -12.51 9.44
C THR A 171 11.77 -11.05 9.82
N VAL A 172 12.95 -10.52 9.58
CA VAL A 172 13.34 -9.16 9.97
C VAL A 172 13.92 -8.42 8.78
N GLN A 173 13.59 -7.14 8.67
CA GLN A 173 14.04 -6.25 7.60
C GLN A 173 14.79 -5.04 8.17
N VAL A 174 15.63 -4.42 7.34
CA VAL A 174 16.20 -3.10 7.63
C VAL A 174 15.09 -2.05 7.72
N MET A 175 15.14 -1.22 8.76
CA MET A 175 14.31 -0.03 8.95
C MET A 175 15.20 1.22 8.85
N PRO A 176 15.10 2.00 7.75
CA PRO A 176 15.82 3.26 7.59
C PRO A 176 15.41 4.31 8.66
N PRO A 177 16.15 5.43 8.80
CA PRO A 177 15.72 6.54 9.65
C PRO A 177 14.39 7.15 9.16
N GLU A 178 13.86 8.10 9.93
CA GLU A 178 12.59 8.82 9.65
C GLU A 178 11.32 7.95 9.69
N HIS A 179 11.43 6.72 10.21
CA HIS A 179 10.30 5.82 10.42
C HIS A 179 9.71 5.97 11.82
N ALA A 180 8.40 6.11 11.90
CA ALA A 180 7.63 5.54 13.00
C ALA A 180 7.41 4.04 12.75
N PHE A 181 7.01 3.32 13.78
CA PHE A 181 6.66 1.90 13.70
C PHE A 181 5.33 1.69 14.40
N SER A 182 4.56 0.69 13.95
CA SER A 182 3.20 0.43 14.42
C SER A 182 3.15 -0.68 15.46
N PHE A 183 1.94 -1.01 15.94
CA PHE A 183 1.73 -2.21 16.74
C PHE A 183 1.95 -3.50 15.93
N GLU A 184 1.52 -3.52 14.67
CA GLU A 184 1.63 -4.70 13.81
C GLU A 184 2.98 -4.78 13.08
N GLY A 185 3.63 -3.64 12.84
CA GLY A 185 5.00 -3.53 12.33
C GLY A 185 5.92 -3.00 13.43
N THR A 186 6.52 -3.92 14.17
CA THR A 186 7.28 -3.65 15.40
C THR A 186 8.75 -3.39 15.05
N ALA A 187 9.47 -2.61 15.86
CA ALA A 187 10.87 -2.27 15.63
C ALA A 187 11.83 -2.95 16.60
N ILE A 188 13.09 -3.12 16.21
CA ILE A 188 14.21 -3.55 17.06
C ILE A 188 15.30 -2.49 16.93
N HIS A 189 15.69 -1.91 18.06
CA HIS A 189 16.77 -0.93 18.13
C HIS A 189 17.94 -1.53 18.89
N ALA A 190 19.16 -1.30 18.39
CA ALA A 190 20.37 -1.81 18.98
C ALA A 190 21.26 -0.67 19.48
N GLU A 191 22.01 -0.92 20.54
CA GLU A 191 23.09 -0.05 21.01
C GLU A 191 24.20 0.05 19.96
N ALA A 192 24.98 1.14 20.00
CA ALA A 192 26.03 1.40 19.01
C ALA A 192 27.15 0.34 18.99
N SER A 193 27.30 -0.43 20.08
CA SER A 193 28.23 -1.55 20.21
C SER A 193 27.78 -2.81 19.48
N VAL A 194 26.51 -2.90 19.09
CA VAL A 194 25.92 -4.07 18.47
C VAL A 194 25.86 -3.88 16.96
N ASP A 195 26.49 -4.79 16.22
CA ASP A 195 26.41 -4.76 14.77
C ASP A 195 25.05 -5.27 14.28
N VAL A 196 24.28 -4.36 13.69
CA VAL A 196 22.93 -4.59 13.20
C VAL A 196 22.89 -5.62 12.06
N TRP A 197 23.96 -5.80 11.29
CA TRP A 197 24.03 -6.82 10.24
C TRP A 197 24.09 -8.24 10.82
N HIS A 198 24.76 -8.40 11.95
CA HIS A 198 24.75 -9.67 12.67
C HIS A 198 23.37 -9.98 13.22
N LEU A 199 22.70 -8.99 13.82
CA LEU A 199 21.31 -9.14 14.26
C LEU A 199 20.40 -9.53 13.10
N LEU A 200 20.53 -8.86 11.96
CA LEU A 200 19.71 -9.11 10.78
C LEU A 200 19.89 -10.54 10.25
N ALA A 201 21.12 -11.06 10.23
CA ALA A 201 21.39 -12.45 9.84
C ALA A 201 20.76 -13.44 10.83
N LEU A 202 21.10 -13.30 12.12
CA LEU A 202 20.67 -14.23 13.16
C LEU A 202 19.14 -14.28 13.28
N LEU A 203 18.48 -13.12 13.26
CA LEU A 203 17.03 -13.03 13.42
C LEU A 203 16.24 -13.58 12.22
N ASN A 204 16.88 -13.74 11.05
CA ASN A 204 16.28 -14.40 9.88
C ASN A 204 16.58 -15.91 9.82
N SER A 205 17.28 -16.46 10.81
CA SER A 205 17.64 -17.88 10.85
C SER A 205 16.50 -18.80 11.31
N GLU A 206 16.55 -20.06 10.89
CA GLU A 206 15.60 -21.10 11.29
C GLU A 206 15.57 -21.40 12.80
N PRO A 207 16.71 -21.48 13.52
CA PRO A 207 16.69 -21.61 14.97
C PRO A 207 15.84 -20.54 15.67
N ILE A 208 15.99 -19.26 15.26
CA ILE A 208 15.21 -18.16 15.83
C ILE A 208 13.75 -18.25 15.46
N ALA A 209 13.44 -18.49 14.19
CA ALA A 209 12.05 -18.67 13.76
C ALA A 209 11.38 -19.82 14.51
N PHE A 210 12.11 -20.91 14.77
CA PHE A 210 11.60 -22.09 15.45
C PHE A 210 11.36 -21.82 16.93
N TRP A 211 12.31 -21.17 17.59
CA TRP A 211 12.15 -20.69 18.97
C TRP A 211 10.89 -19.84 19.11
N LEU A 212 10.77 -18.80 18.28
CA LEU A 212 9.64 -17.86 18.37
C LEU A 212 8.31 -18.53 18.04
N ASN A 213 8.26 -19.49 17.11
CA ASN A 213 7.04 -20.25 16.81
C ASN A 213 6.59 -21.13 17.99
N ASN A 214 7.51 -21.75 18.72
CA ASN A 214 7.16 -22.55 19.90
C ASN A 214 6.84 -21.67 21.12
N ALA A 215 7.52 -20.55 21.30
CA ALA A 215 7.34 -19.67 22.46
C ALA A 215 6.08 -18.78 22.38
N SER A 216 5.66 -18.39 21.17
CA SER A 216 4.63 -17.34 20.98
C SER A 216 3.56 -17.65 19.91
N ALA A 217 3.54 -18.88 19.37
CA ALA A 217 2.63 -19.28 18.29
C ALA A 217 2.68 -18.31 17.10
N GLN A 218 1.61 -17.59 16.77
CA GLN A 218 1.61 -16.62 15.67
C GLN A 218 1.91 -15.17 16.11
N HIS A 219 1.84 -14.85 17.41
CA HIS A 219 1.91 -13.47 17.91
C HIS A 219 3.28 -13.14 18.49
N LYS A 220 4.17 -12.61 17.65
CA LYS A 220 5.55 -12.23 17.96
C LYS A 220 5.63 -10.89 18.69
N THR A 221 4.96 -10.75 19.83
CA THR A 221 5.03 -9.49 20.60
C THR A 221 6.47 -9.19 21.02
N TYR A 222 6.78 -7.91 21.22
CA TYR A 222 8.13 -7.46 21.57
C TYR A 222 8.76 -8.23 22.75
N SER A 223 7.95 -8.61 23.74
CA SER A 223 8.41 -9.37 24.92
C SER A 223 8.98 -10.75 24.58
N TYR A 224 8.39 -11.45 23.61
CA TYR A 224 8.91 -12.75 23.16
C TYR A 224 10.19 -12.58 22.35
N VAL A 225 10.27 -11.52 21.53
CA VAL A 225 11.47 -11.21 20.74
C VAL A 225 12.62 -10.81 21.65
N ASP A 226 12.38 -9.96 22.65
CA ASP A 226 13.37 -9.57 23.67
C ASP A 226 13.96 -10.77 24.42
N SER A 227 13.15 -11.79 24.67
CA SER A 227 13.53 -13.00 25.41
C SER A 227 14.12 -14.10 24.53
N THR A 228 14.42 -13.79 23.27
CA THR A 228 15.00 -14.77 22.33
C THR A 228 16.44 -15.09 22.72
N PRO A 229 16.85 -16.37 22.82
CA PRO A 229 18.21 -16.78 23.10
C PRO A 229 19.19 -16.18 22.10
N PHE A 230 20.26 -15.57 22.59
CA PHE A 230 21.22 -14.85 21.78
C PHE A 230 22.66 -15.29 22.09
N PRO A 231 23.38 -15.91 21.15
CA PRO A 231 24.74 -16.38 21.38
C PRO A 231 25.72 -15.20 21.47
N VAL A 232 26.63 -15.23 22.45
CA VAL A 232 27.58 -14.13 22.73
C VAL A 232 28.76 -14.08 21.75
N LYS A 233 29.15 -15.22 21.17
CA LYS A 233 30.21 -15.29 20.14
C LYS A 233 29.56 -15.35 18.77
N ILE A 234 29.87 -14.37 17.92
CA ILE A 234 29.23 -14.23 16.62
C ILE A 234 30.28 -14.29 15.51
N ASP A 235 29.92 -14.99 14.44
CA ASP A 235 30.71 -15.13 13.22
C ASP A 235 30.56 -13.89 12.31
N GLY A 236 31.68 -13.20 12.04
CA GLY A 236 31.75 -12.04 11.13
C GLY A 236 31.20 -12.30 9.72
N ARG A 237 31.14 -13.57 9.30
CA ARG A 237 30.57 -13.97 8.01
C ARG A 237 29.06 -13.74 7.94
N LEU A 238 28.34 -13.81 9.07
CA LEU A 238 26.89 -13.58 9.11
C LEU A 238 26.52 -12.17 8.65
N ALA A 239 27.27 -11.15 9.06
CA ALA A 239 27.04 -9.79 8.60
C ALA A 239 27.19 -9.65 7.08
N LEU A 240 28.22 -10.26 6.50
CA LEU A 240 28.44 -10.26 5.05
C LEU A 240 27.32 -10.99 4.28
N LEU A 241 26.80 -12.08 4.83
CA LEU A 241 25.66 -12.80 4.25
C LEU A 241 24.38 -11.96 4.29
N ALA A 242 24.09 -11.29 5.41
CA ALA A 242 22.94 -10.39 5.49
C ALA A 242 23.05 -9.18 4.55
N GLN A 243 24.24 -8.61 4.37
CA GLN A 243 24.49 -7.55 3.39
C GLN A 243 24.22 -8.01 1.95
N ARG A 244 24.70 -9.21 1.59
CA ARG A 244 24.41 -9.83 0.29
C ARG A 244 22.91 -10.08 0.11
N GLY A 245 22.25 -10.65 1.12
CA GLY A 245 20.81 -10.93 1.10
C GLY A 245 19.99 -9.65 0.96
N TRP A 246 20.38 -8.58 1.66
CA TRP A 246 19.80 -7.25 1.50
C TRP A 246 19.94 -6.73 0.07
N LYS A 247 21.14 -6.83 -0.52
CA LYS A 247 21.39 -6.37 -1.90
C LYS A 247 20.52 -7.12 -2.92
N CYS A 248 20.44 -8.44 -2.82
CA CYS A 248 19.59 -9.25 -3.69
C CYS A 248 18.12 -8.84 -3.59
N GLN A 249 17.60 -8.71 -2.36
CA GLN A 249 16.21 -8.30 -2.13
C GLN A 249 15.95 -6.86 -2.61
N PHE A 250 16.92 -5.96 -2.44
CA PHE A 250 16.84 -4.57 -2.87
C PHE A 250 16.75 -4.49 -4.39
N GLU A 251 17.71 -5.06 -5.12
CA GLU A 251 17.74 -5.02 -6.59
C GLU A 251 16.48 -5.61 -7.21
N LEU A 252 16.03 -6.77 -6.71
CA LEU A 252 14.81 -7.43 -7.18
C LEU A 252 13.58 -6.51 -7.09
N ARG A 253 13.50 -5.67 -6.06
CA ARG A 253 12.35 -4.82 -5.75
C ARG A 253 12.39 -3.44 -6.42
N ARG A 254 13.45 -3.10 -7.15
CA ARG A 254 13.54 -1.84 -7.92
C ARG A 254 12.62 -1.78 -9.13
N SER A 255 11.97 -2.91 -9.46
CA SER A 255 10.90 -3.01 -10.47
C SER A 255 9.51 -2.65 -9.93
N ILE A 256 9.35 -2.53 -8.60
CA ILE A 256 8.06 -2.21 -7.97
C ILE A 256 7.76 -0.72 -8.11
N GLU A 257 6.86 -0.36 -9.03
CA GLU A 257 6.58 1.03 -9.43
C GLU A 257 6.16 1.97 -8.29
N ASN A 258 5.38 1.46 -7.35
CA ASN A 258 4.90 2.22 -6.19
C ASN A 258 5.85 2.14 -4.98
N GLY A 259 7.03 1.51 -5.16
CA GLY A 259 8.08 1.45 -4.16
C GLY A 259 8.98 2.68 -4.19
N ASN A 260 9.51 3.03 -3.03
CA ASN A 260 10.35 4.23 -2.85
C ASN A 260 11.68 4.16 -3.61
N TYR A 261 12.11 2.97 -4.04
CA TYR A 261 13.34 2.75 -4.80
C TYR A 261 13.09 2.29 -6.23
N PHE A 262 11.86 2.47 -6.74
CA PHE A 262 11.55 2.18 -8.12
C PHE A 262 12.50 2.90 -9.08
N ALA A 263 13.08 2.15 -10.02
CA ALA A 263 14.00 2.68 -11.02
C ALA A 263 13.39 2.64 -12.42
N LEU A 264 13.02 1.45 -12.90
CA LEU A 264 12.44 1.22 -14.22
C LEU A 264 11.54 -0.04 -14.20
N PRO A 265 10.60 -0.20 -15.13
CA PRO A 265 9.92 -1.49 -15.36
C PRO A 265 10.91 -2.59 -15.73
N SER A 266 10.60 -3.83 -15.37
CA SER A 266 11.46 -5.01 -15.59
C SER A 266 11.92 -5.17 -17.05
N LEU A 267 11.04 -4.93 -18.03
CA LEU A 267 11.39 -5.02 -19.46
C LEU A 267 12.44 -3.98 -19.91
N LEU A 268 12.60 -2.90 -19.15
CA LEU A 268 13.61 -1.87 -19.39
C LEU A 268 14.88 -2.10 -18.55
N GLN A 269 14.83 -2.97 -17.55
CA GLN A 269 16.01 -3.40 -16.77
C GLN A 269 16.75 -4.58 -17.41
N SER A 270 16.07 -5.39 -18.22
CA SER A 270 16.66 -6.55 -18.88
C SER A 270 17.04 -6.28 -20.34
N GLU A 271 18.13 -6.91 -20.78
CA GLU A 271 18.60 -6.85 -22.16
C GLU A 271 17.90 -7.89 -23.07
N GLY A 272 17.88 -7.60 -24.37
CA GLY A 272 17.27 -8.47 -25.38
C GLY A 272 16.92 -7.70 -26.66
N GLU A 273 16.90 -8.41 -27.79
CA GLU A 273 16.58 -7.84 -29.11
C GLU A 273 15.10 -7.45 -29.19
N ASN A 274 14.22 -8.32 -28.69
CA ASN A 274 12.77 -8.15 -28.61
C ASN A 274 12.26 -8.21 -27.14
N LEU A 275 10.99 -7.87 -26.91
CA LEU A 275 10.39 -7.82 -25.57
C LEU A 275 10.22 -9.21 -24.95
N ALA A 276 9.96 -10.25 -25.73
CA ALA A 276 9.87 -11.63 -25.25
C ALA A 276 11.22 -12.14 -24.69
N GLN A 277 12.33 -11.83 -25.37
CA GLN A 277 13.68 -12.11 -24.87
C GLN A 277 13.97 -11.35 -23.57
N ARG A 278 13.57 -10.08 -23.49
CA ARG A 278 13.70 -9.27 -22.25
C ARG A 278 12.89 -9.87 -21.11
N ALA A 279 11.67 -10.33 -21.37
CA ALA A 279 10.84 -11.01 -20.40
C ALA A 279 11.49 -12.31 -19.89
N ASN A 280 12.06 -13.12 -20.80
CA ASN A 280 12.78 -14.34 -20.43
C ASN A 280 14.04 -14.05 -19.61
N ALA A 281 14.80 -13.00 -19.96
CA ALA A 281 15.97 -12.57 -19.22
C ALA A 281 15.61 -12.09 -17.81
N TRP A 282 14.51 -11.34 -17.66
CA TRP A 282 13.99 -10.96 -16.35
C TRP A 282 13.56 -12.17 -15.52
N ALA A 283 12.81 -13.10 -16.11
CA ALA A 283 12.37 -14.30 -15.41
C ALA A 283 13.56 -15.17 -14.95
N GLN A 284 14.65 -15.21 -15.73
CA GLN A 284 15.90 -15.85 -15.33
C GLN A 284 16.57 -15.11 -14.16
N PHE A 285 16.69 -13.78 -14.25
CA PHE A 285 17.23 -12.96 -13.16
C PHE A 285 16.48 -13.13 -11.85
N VAL A 286 15.14 -13.19 -11.89
CA VAL A 286 14.30 -13.44 -10.71
C VAL A 286 14.64 -14.80 -10.10
N ARG A 287 14.66 -15.88 -10.90
CA ARG A 287 15.01 -17.23 -10.42
C ARG A 287 16.39 -17.30 -9.81
N ASP A 288 17.39 -16.71 -10.48
CA ASP A 288 18.78 -16.71 -10.00
C ASP A 288 18.93 -15.93 -8.69
N THR A 289 18.22 -14.80 -8.58
CA THR A 289 18.23 -13.97 -7.35
C THR A 289 17.52 -14.68 -6.19
N GLU A 290 16.39 -15.34 -6.45
CA GLU A 290 15.67 -16.14 -5.45
C GLU A 290 16.50 -17.34 -4.98
N PHE A 291 17.20 -18.00 -5.91
CA PHE A 291 18.14 -19.08 -5.59
C PHE A 291 19.29 -18.59 -4.71
N GLU A 292 19.93 -17.48 -5.07
CA GLU A 292 21.00 -16.86 -4.26
C GLU A 292 20.51 -16.47 -2.86
N ILE A 293 19.30 -15.91 -2.73
CA ILE A 293 18.70 -15.61 -1.41
C ILE A 293 18.49 -16.90 -0.59
N ALA A 294 18.04 -17.99 -1.22
CA ALA A 294 17.87 -19.27 -0.57
C ALA A 294 19.21 -19.87 -0.12
N GLU A 295 20.27 -19.77 -0.93
CA GLU A 295 21.62 -20.19 -0.55
C GLU A 295 22.18 -19.36 0.61
N ILE A 296 22.00 -18.03 0.57
CA ILE A 296 22.40 -17.14 1.67
C ILE A 296 21.70 -17.53 2.98
N LEU A 297 20.38 -17.78 2.94
CA LEU A 297 19.63 -18.22 4.11
C LEU A 297 20.08 -19.61 4.57
N GLY A 298 20.37 -20.52 3.65
CA GLY A 298 20.95 -21.84 3.95
C GLY A 298 22.28 -21.73 4.71
N GLU A 299 23.22 -20.92 4.22
CA GLU A 299 24.50 -20.69 4.89
C GLU A 299 24.33 -20.01 6.26
N ILE A 300 23.40 -19.04 6.37
CA ILE A 300 23.04 -18.42 7.66
C ILE A 300 22.51 -19.49 8.61
N ASN A 301 21.60 -20.35 8.17
CA ASN A 301 21.00 -21.39 8.99
C ASN A 301 22.05 -22.37 9.51
N ASP A 302 22.93 -22.88 8.64
CA ASP A 302 23.99 -23.83 9.03
C ASP A 302 24.93 -23.23 10.07
N ARG A 303 25.38 -21.98 9.86
CA ARG A 303 26.19 -21.25 10.84
C ARG A 303 25.45 -21.03 12.15
N CYS A 304 24.16 -20.69 12.09
CA CYS A 304 23.36 -20.49 13.30
C CYS A 304 23.15 -21.81 14.05
N PHE A 305 22.94 -22.94 13.37
CA PHE A 305 22.88 -24.24 14.03
C PHE A 305 24.18 -24.58 14.76
N ASP A 306 25.34 -24.28 14.17
CA ASP A 306 26.63 -24.45 14.83
C ASP A 306 26.80 -23.50 16.03
N LEU A 307 26.41 -22.23 15.89
CA LEU A 307 26.48 -21.22 16.97
C LEU A 307 25.60 -21.56 18.17
N TYR A 308 24.44 -22.18 17.93
CA TYR A 308 23.55 -22.67 18.99
C TYR A 308 23.91 -24.08 19.46
N GLU A 309 24.98 -24.70 18.93
CA GLU A 309 25.38 -26.08 19.25
C GLU A 309 24.24 -27.10 19.05
N ILE A 310 23.39 -26.87 18.04
CA ILE A 310 22.25 -27.74 17.72
C ILE A 310 22.76 -28.93 16.92
N ASP A 311 22.50 -30.13 17.42
CA ASP A 311 22.90 -31.38 16.77
C ASP A 311 22.04 -31.71 15.53
N GLU A 312 22.52 -32.64 14.69
CA GLU A 312 21.80 -33.05 13.48
C GLU A 312 20.43 -33.69 13.75
N ALA A 313 20.22 -34.27 14.93
CA ALA A 313 18.94 -34.87 15.29
C ALA A 313 17.86 -33.80 15.51
N ASP A 314 18.23 -32.63 16.03
CA ASP A 314 17.36 -31.48 16.24
C ASP A 314 17.26 -30.56 15.01
N ARG A 315 18.29 -30.52 14.14
CA ARG A 315 18.27 -29.74 12.88
C ARG A 315 17.18 -30.18 11.92
N LEU A 316 17.01 -31.49 11.73
CA LEU A 316 16.06 -32.03 10.77
C LEU A 316 14.59 -31.66 11.10
N PRO A 317 14.10 -31.82 12.34
CA PRO A 317 12.78 -31.34 12.76
C PRO A 317 12.59 -29.83 12.63
N ILE A 318 13.65 -29.03 12.79
CA ILE A 318 13.59 -27.58 12.61
C ILE A 318 13.37 -27.25 11.13
N ARG A 319 14.20 -27.82 10.23
CA ARG A 319 14.07 -27.65 8.77
C ARG A 319 12.72 -28.14 8.26
N LEU A 320 12.26 -29.32 8.71
CA LEU A 320 10.98 -29.93 8.31
C LEU A 320 9.77 -29.26 8.98
N GLY A 321 9.93 -28.70 10.17
CA GLY A 321 8.86 -28.07 10.95
C GLY A 321 8.29 -26.80 10.31
N PHE A 322 8.98 -26.24 9.31
CA PHE A 322 8.47 -25.19 8.44
C PHE A 322 7.89 -25.71 7.12
N GLY A 323 7.99 -27.02 6.83
CA GLY A 323 7.61 -27.66 5.57
C GLY A 323 6.37 -28.57 5.61
N GLY A 324 5.61 -28.59 6.70
CA GLY A 324 4.44 -29.48 6.84
C GLY A 324 3.22 -28.81 7.48
N GLY A 325 2.27 -28.36 6.64
CA GLY A 325 0.87 -28.15 7.00
C GLY A 325 0.56 -26.98 7.93
N ILE A 326 0.26 -25.81 7.37
CA ILE A 326 -0.61 -24.83 8.03
C ILE A 326 -2.05 -25.22 7.64
N PRO A 327 -2.93 -25.59 8.58
CA PRO A 327 -4.36 -25.46 8.32
C PRO A 327 -4.63 -23.95 8.26
N GLU A 328 -4.78 -23.41 7.06
CA GLU A 328 -5.64 -22.26 6.88
C GLU A 328 -7.00 -22.61 7.50
N GLN A 329 -7.57 -21.69 8.27
CA GLN A 329 -8.79 -21.82 9.07
C GLN A 329 -8.61 -22.31 10.52
N SER A 330 -8.33 -21.36 11.41
CA SER A 330 -9.01 -21.33 12.70
C SER A 330 -9.77 -20.00 12.82
N SER A 331 -11.09 -20.12 12.87
CA SER A 331 -12.04 -19.05 13.12
C SER A 331 -11.81 -18.44 14.50
N SER A 332 -11.61 -17.12 14.57
CA SER A 332 -11.58 -16.36 15.80
C SER A 332 -13.02 -16.08 16.25
N SER A 333 -13.51 -16.81 17.25
CA SER A 333 -14.63 -16.37 18.08
C SER A 333 -14.07 -15.89 19.42
N THR A 334 -13.94 -14.58 19.57
CA THR A 334 -13.98 -13.91 20.88
C THR A 334 -14.36 -12.45 20.66
N THR A 335 -15.54 -12.13 21.18
CA THR A 335 -16.11 -10.79 21.26
C THR A 335 -15.30 -9.95 22.23
N GLU A 336 -14.64 -8.91 21.72
CA GLU A 336 -14.61 -7.57 22.32
C GLU A 336 -14.08 -6.59 21.27
N ALA A 337 -14.79 -5.47 21.11
CA ALA A 337 -14.60 -4.53 20.02
C ALA A 337 -13.27 -3.77 20.13
N ASP A 338 -12.27 -4.16 19.33
CA ASP A 338 -11.26 -3.25 18.78
C ASP A 338 -10.96 -3.72 17.33
N VAL A 339 -10.77 -2.74 16.46
CA VAL A 339 -10.90 -2.79 15.00
C VAL A 339 -9.75 -3.55 14.30
N ASP A 340 -10.06 -4.13 13.13
CA ASP A 340 -9.13 -4.50 12.02
C ASP A 340 -8.58 -5.94 11.89
N ASP A 341 -9.41 -6.97 12.14
CA ASP A 341 -9.13 -8.35 11.70
C ASP A 341 -9.61 -8.52 10.23
N ASP A 342 -8.69 -8.31 9.27
CA ASP A 342 -8.47 -9.06 8.00
C ASP A 342 -7.29 -8.38 7.27
N LEU A 343 -6.06 -8.70 7.66
CA LEU A 343 -4.85 -8.29 6.94
C LEU A 343 -4.58 -9.27 5.79
N GLU A 344 -5.45 -9.29 4.77
CA GLU A 344 -5.05 -9.72 3.43
C GLU A 344 -4.19 -8.61 2.82
N ASP A 345 -2.96 -8.48 3.30
CA ASP A 345 -1.98 -7.62 2.66
C ASP A 345 -1.47 -8.38 1.41
N ASP A 346 -1.95 -7.98 0.24
CA ASP A 346 -1.39 -8.41 -1.03
C ASP A 346 0.04 -7.87 -1.11
N ASP A 347 1.00 -8.75 -0.84
CA ASP A 347 2.40 -8.47 -1.16
C ASP A 347 2.50 -8.10 -2.64
N VAL A 348 3.44 -7.22 -2.96
CA VAL A 348 3.78 -6.99 -4.36
C VAL A 348 4.56 -8.22 -4.82
N GLU A 349 3.88 -9.19 -5.41
CA GLU A 349 4.54 -10.28 -6.14
C GLU A 349 5.36 -9.68 -7.27
N ILE A 350 6.61 -10.12 -7.38
CA ILE A 350 7.46 -9.75 -8.50
C ILE A 350 6.92 -10.49 -9.72
N SER A 351 6.32 -9.75 -10.65
CA SER A 351 5.85 -10.33 -11.89
C SER A 351 7.04 -10.93 -12.66
N ALA A 352 6.91 -12.20 -13.02
CA ALA A 352 7.85 -12.91 -13.90
C ALA A 352 7.17 -13.40 -15.19
N ASN A 353 5.85 -13.18 -15.35
CA ASN A 353 5.12 -13.59 -16.54
C ASN A 353 5.05 -12.44 -17.58
N PRO A 354 5.10 -12.74 -18.88
CA PRO A 354 5.20 -11.69 -19.91
C PRO A 354 4.04 -10.67 -19.92
N GLU A 355 2.81 -11.11 -19.63
CA GLU A 355 1.62 -10.25 -19.61
C GLU A 355 1.71 -9.19 -18.50
N GLY A 356 2.05 -9.63 -17.28
CA GLY A 356 2.25 -8.73 -16.15
C GLY A 356 3.40 -7.76 -16.38
N LEU A 357 4.49 -8.22 -17.01
CA LEU A 357 5.62 -7.36 -17.37
C LEU A 357 5.26 -6.29 -18.42
N ALA A 358 4.41 -6.63 -19.40
CA ALA A 358 3.88 -5.67 -20.35
C ALA A 358 2.92 -4.68 -19.65
N ALA A 359 2.08 -5.16 -18.74
CA ALA A 359 1.21 -4.28 -17.94
C ALA A 359 2.00 -3.31 -17.05
N ASP A 360 3.12 -3.77 -16.45
CA ASP A 360 4.05 -2.92 -15.68
C ASP A 360 4.65 -1.82 -16.58
N LEU A 361 5.10 -2.18 -17.79
CA LEU A 361 5.61 -1.21 -18.76
C LEU A 361 4.52 -0.20 -19.18
N CYS A 362 3.30 -0.66 -19.42
CA CYS A 362 2.17 0.20 -19.78
C CYS A 362 1.86 1.20 -18.65
N SER A 363 1.82 0.75 -17.39
CA SER A 363 1.57 1.61 -16.23
C SER A 363 2.65 2.68 -16.07
N TRP A 364 3.92 2.31 -16.29
CA TRP A 364 5.01 3.28 -16.32
C TRP A 364 4.89 4.28 -17.46
N LEU A 365 4.54 3.85 -18.68
CA LEU A 365 4.32 4.75 -19.82
C LEU A 365 3.16 5.73 -19.58
N VAL A 366 2.09 5.29 -18.91
CA VAL A 366 1.01 6.19 -18.44
C VAL A 366 1.59 7.22 -17.46
N GLY A 367 2.48 6.80 -16.56
CA GLY A 367 3.19 7.73 -15.68
C GLY A 367 4.09 8.71 -16.41
N VAL A 368 4.77 8.31 -17.50
CA VAL A 368 5.52 9.24 -18.35
C VAL A 368 4.59 10.21 -19.07
N ALA A 369 3.44 9.75 -19.58
CA ALA A 369 2.44 10.58 -20.24
C ALA A 369 1.85 11.65 -19.29
N PHE A 370 1.72 11.34 -18.00
CA PHE A 370 1.36 12.30 -16.95
C PHE A 370 2.54 13.14 -16.43
N GLY A 371 3.77 12.88 -16.86
CA GLY A 371 4.97 13.57 -16.36
C GLY A 371 5.35 13.20 -14.92
N ARG A 372 4.93 12.02 -14.45
CA ARG A 372 5.33 11.47 -13.14
C ARG A 372 6.69 10.79 -13.21
N PHE A 373 6.96 10.03 -14.27
CA PHE A 373 8.21 9.30 -14.46
C PHE A 373 9.12 9.97 -15.49
N ASP A 374 10.42 9.89 -15.26
CA ASP A 374 11.47 10.47 -16.08
C ASP A 374 11.90 9.49 -17.18
N VAL A 375 11.50 9.77 -18.42
CA VAL A 375 11.83 8.93 -19.58
C VAL A 375 13.34 8.83 -19.83
N ARG A 376 14.13 9.82 -19.37
CA ARG A 376 15.58 9.89 -19.60
C ARG A 376 16.36 8.76 -18.94
N LEU A 377 15.78 8.11 -17.92
CA LEU A 377 16.38 6.93 -17.30
C LEU A 377 16.36 5.73 -18.25
N ALA A 378 15.31 5.57 -19.04
CA ALA A 378 15.17 4.49 -20.01
C ALA A 378 16.02 4.74 -21.27
N THR A 379 16.23 6.00 -21.65
CA THR A 379 17.09 6.35 -22.80
C THR A 379 18.57 6.46 -22.46
N GLY A 380 18.92 6.43 -21.17
CA GLY A 380 20.30 6.60 -20.70
C GLY A 380 20.78 8.07 -20.68
N ALA A 381 19.93 9.03 -21.06
CA ALA A 381 20.22 10.46 -20.96
C ALA A 381 20.35 10.93 -19.49
N ARG A 382 19.76 10.19 -18.55
CA ARG A 382 19.98 10.29 -17.11
C ARG A 382 20.48 8.94 -16.59
N GLY A 383 21.58 8.94 -15.85
CA GLY A 383 22.13 7.70 -15.28
C GLY A 383 21.20 7.08 -14.24
N LEU A 384 21.22 5.75 -14.15
CA LEU A 384 20.54 5.02 -13.07
C LEU A 384 21.15 5.41 -11.71
N PRO A 385 20.33 5.48 -10.65
CA PRO A 385 20.83 5.78 -9.32
C PRO A 385 21.80 4.68 -8.85
N THR A 386 22.83 5.07 -8.10
CA THR A 386 23.69 4.13 -7.38
C THR A 386 22.92 3.46 -6.26
N LEU A 387 23.36 2.27 -5.86
CA LEU A 387 22.82 1.57 -4.70
C LEU A 387 22.99 2.46 -3.45
N PRO A 388 21.93 2.73 -2.69
CA PRO A 388 22.04 3.52 -1.47
C PRO A 388 22.74 2.71 -0.37
N GLU A 389 23.33 3.42 0.59
CA GLU A 389 23.72 2.77 1.84
C GLU A 389 22.47 2.21 2.54
N PRO A 390 22.48 0.97 3.07
CA PRO A 390 21.24 0.30 3.50
C PRO A 390 20.42 1.02 4.59
N PHE A 391 21.09 1.79 5.45
CA PHE A 391 20.48 2.61 6.51
C PHE A 391 20.48 4.11 6.16
N ALA A 392 20.71 4.46 4.89
CA ALA A 392 20.59 5.84 4.44
C ALA A 392 19.15 6.35 4.57
N GLN A 393 19.02 7.67 4.60
CA GLN A 393 17.73 8.32 4.47
C GLN A 393 17.05 7.88 3.18
N MET A 394 15.74 7.62 3.30
CA MET A 394 14.91 7.27 2.15
C MET A 394 14.80 8.45 1.17
N PRO A 395 14.80 8.18 -0.15
CA PRO A 395 14.57 9.24 -1.11
C PRO A 395 13.12 9.76 -0.99
N VAL A 396 12.96 11.08 -1.09
CA VAL A 396 11.65 11.75 -1.02
C VAL A 396 10.73 11.30 -2.16
N CYS A 397 11.30 11.13 -3.36
CA CYS A 397 10.65 10.59 -4.54
C CYS A 397 11.44 9.40 -5.06
N SER A 398 10.77 8.41 -5.65
CA SER A 398 11.51 7.28 -6.22
C SER A 398 12.45 7.75 -7.33
N PRO A 399 13.60 7.09 -7.53
CA PRO A 399 14.56 7.52 -8.54
C PRO A 399 13.98 7.63 -9.96
N ALA A 400 12.97 6.81 -10.28
CA ALA A 400 12.24 6.83 -11.53
C ALA A 400 11.45 8.13 -11.78
N MET A 401 11.14 8.90 -10.73
CA MET A 401 10.28 10.08 -10.86
C MET A 401 10.98 11.25 -11.55
N LEU A 402 10.18 12.05 -12.25
CA LEU A 402 10.59 13.33 -12.79
C LEU A 402 10.52 14.40 -11.68
N PHE A 403 11.69 14.79 -11.17
CA PHE A 403 11.82 15.75 -10.08
C PHE A 403 12.85 16.84 -10.37
N GLY A 404 12.74 17.96 -9.66
CA GLY A 404 13.63 19.11 -9.75
C GLY A 404 14.87 18.98 -8.86
N ASP A 405 15.69 20.03 -8.81
CA ASP A 405 16.91 20.05 -8.00
C ASP A 405 16.65 19.92 -6.49
N ASP A 406 15.43 20.20 -6.04
CA ASP A 406 14.95 20.03 -4.66
C ASP A 406 14.51 18.58 -4.34
N GLY A 407 14.54 17.68 -5.33
CA GLY A 407 14.09 16.29 -5.19
C GLY A 407 12.56 16.12 -5.17
N LEU A 408 11.79 17.18 -5.48
CA LEU A 408 10.33 17.15 -5.52
C LEU A 408 9.78 17.00 -6.94
N PRO A 409 8.58 16.42 -7.13
CA PRO A 409 8.02 16.18 -8.45
C PRO A 409 7.84 17.46 -9.27
N LEU A 410 8.18 17.42 -10.55
CA LEU A 410 7.94 18.54 -11.46
C LEU A 410 6.50 18.52 -12.00
N ALA A 411 5.86 19.69 -12.01
CA ALA A 411 4.54 19.88 -12.60
C ALA A 411 4.60 20.25 -14.10
N THR A 412 5.77 20.69 -14.57
CA THR A 412 6.02 21.13 -15.94
C THR A 412 7.25 20.41 -16.54
N PRO A 413 7.30 20.18 -17.86
CA PRO A 413 8.49 19.61 -18.49
C PRO A 413 9.71 20.52 -18.28
N PRO A 414 10.83 20.02 -17.73
CA PRO A 414 12.04 20.83 -17.59
C PRO A 414 12.65 21.13 -18.97
N ALA A 415 13.50 22.15 -19.02
CA ALA A 415 14.20 22.52 -20.25
C ALA A 415 14.99 21.33 -20.83
N GLY A 416 14.82 21.06 -22.13
CA GLY A 416 15.47 19.94 -22.82
C GLY A 416 14.86 18.57 -22.53
N TYR A 417 13.75 18.48 -21.81
CA TYR A 417 13.00 17.22 -21.67
C TYR A 417 12.33 16.85 -23.02
N PRO A 418 12.41 15.59 -23.47
CA PRO A 418 12.02 15.22 -24.84
C PRO A 418 10.49 15.16 -25.06
N LEU A 419 9.68 15.14 -24.00
CA LEU A 419 8.24 14.91 -24.08
C LEU A 419 7.43 16.02 -23.40
N GLY A 420 6.29 16.38 -23.99
CA GLY A 420 5.29 17.22 -23.32
C GLY A 420 4.33 16.39 -22.46
N PHE A 421 3.78 16.98 -21.40
CA PHE A 421 2.70 16.40 -20.61
C PHE A 421 1.79 17.49 -20.01
N PRO A 422 0.52 17.20 -19.68
CA PRO A 422 -0.43 18.22 -19.24
C PRO A 422 -0.18 18.66 -17.79
N GLU A 423 0.12 19.94 -17.58
CA GLU A 423 0.36 20.54 -16.24
C GLU A 423 -0.85 20.41 -15.29
N ASN A 424 -2.06 20.37 -15.85
CA ASN A 424 -3.30 20.18 -15.08
C ASN A 424 -3.62 18.70 -14.78
N GLY A 425 -2.79 17.77 -15.26
CA GLY A 425 -2.96 16.33 -15.06
C GLY A 425 -4.20 15.74 -15.74
N ILE A 426 -4.68 16.34 -16.83
CA ILE A 426 -5.86 15.86 -17.57
C ILE A 426 -5.43 15.30 -18.93
N LEU A 427 -5.67 14.02 -19.14
CA LEU A 427 -5.60 13.34 -20.44
C LEU A 427 -6.98 12.79 -20.82
N VAL A 428 -7.17 12.45 -22.09
CA VAL A 428 -8.45 11.95 -22.63
C VAL A 428 -8.23 10.73 -23.50
N ASP A 429 -9.27 9.93 -23.66
CA ASP A 429 -9.38 8.89 -24.66
C ASP A 429 -10.08 9.48 -25.91
N ASP A 430 -9.29 10.15 -26.76
CA ASP A 430 -9.81 10.86 -27.93
C ASP A 430 -8.78 10.95 -29.07
N ARG A 431 -8.94 10.13 -30.12
CA ARG A 431 -8.01 10.06 -31.25
C ARG A 431 -7.83 11.43 -31.91
N GLY A 432 -6.57 11.86 -32.04
CA GLY A 432 -6.20 13.12 -32.67
C GLY A 432 -6.30 14.34 -31.75
N HIS A 433 -6.81 14.17 -30.53
CA HIS A 433 -6.77 15.23 -29.53
C HIS A 433 -5.34 15.42 -29.00
N PRO A 434 -4.84 16.65 -28.79
CA PRO A 434 -3.48 16.90 -28.27
C PRO A 434 -3.19 16.30 -26.89
N ARG A 435 -4.24 15.94 -26.15
CA ARG A 435 -4.19 15.29 -24.83
C ARG A 435 -4.61 13.81 -24.86
N ASP A 436 -4.56 13.16 -26.03
CA ASP A 436 -4.89 11.74 -26.14
C ASP A 436 -3.87 10.86 -25.38
N LEU A 437 -4.37 10.06 -24.42
CA LEU A 437 -3.52 9.22 -23.57
C LEU A 437 -2.77 8.17 -24.40
N ALA A 438 -3.44 7.51 -25.35
CA ALA A 438 -2.81 6.47 -26.17
C ALA A 438 -1.70 7.06 -27.06
N ALA A 439 -1.92 8.24 -27.65
CA ALA A 439 -0.88 8.96 -28.41
C ALA A 439 0.30 9.37 -27.51
N ALA A 440 0.04 9.86 -26.28
CA ALA A 440 1.10 10.22 -25.35
C ALA A 440 1.93 9.00 -24.92
N ILE A 441 1.29 7.84 -24.69
CA ILE A 441 2.00 6.58 -24.44
C ILE A 441 2.84 6.17 -25.65
N ARG A 442 2.29 6.31 -26.86
CA ARG A 442 3.02 6.00 -28.09
C ARG A 442 4.28 6.87 -28.23
N LEU A 443 4.18 8.17 -28.00
CA LEU A 443 5.34 9.08 -28.01
C LEU A 443 6.40 8.69 -26.97
N ALA A 444 5.97 8.32 -25.76
CA ALA A 444 6.89 7.85 -24.73
C ALA A 444 7.58 6.52 -25.14
N PHE A 445 6.85 5.61 -25.78
CA PHE A 445 7.39 4.35 -26.28
C PHE A 445 8.40 4.57 -27.42
N ASP A 446 8.09 5.50 -28.34
CA ASP A 446 8.97 5.88 -29.43
C ASP A 446 10.29 6.46 -28.92
N GLU A 447 10.23 7.31 -27.89
CA GLU A 447 11.42 7.87 -27.24
C GLU A 447 12.30 6.77 -26.62
N VAL A 448 11.69 5.76 -25.97
CA VAL A 448 12.43 4.67 -25.32
C VAL A 448 13.08 3.71 -26.31
N PHE A 449 12.41 3.38 -27.41
CA PHE A 449 12.85 2.33 -28.33
C PHE A 449 13.37 2.83 -29.68
N ALA A 450 13.24 4.13 -29.97
CA ALA A 450 13.76 4.81 -31.15
C ALA A 450 13.49 4.01 -32.44
N ALA A 451 14.54 3.72 -33.22
CA ALA A 451 14.43 3.00 -34.49
C ALA A 451 13.79 1.59 -34.40
N ARG A 452 13.65 1.01 -33.20
CA ARG A 452 13.02 -0.30 -32.97
C ARG A 452 11.57 -0.19 -32.47
N ALA A 453 11.04 1.02 -32.34
CA ALA A 453 9.73 1.26 -31.72
C ALA A 453 8.58 0.57 -32.47
N ASP A 454 8.51 0.68 -33.80
CA ASP A 454 7.42 0.06 -34.57
C ASP A 454 7.35 -1.46 -34.40
N ALA A 455 8.49 -2.14 -34.55
CA ALA A 455 8.55 -3.59 -34.40
C ALA A 455 8.19 -4.04 -32.97
N ARG A 456 8.64 -3.30 -31.95
CA ARG A 456 8.36 -3.61 -30.54
C ARG A 456 6.94 -3.23 -30.12
N TRP A 457 6.31 -2.28 -30.78
CA TRP A 457 4.95 -1.86 -30.44
C TRP A 457 3.94 -2.98 -30.69
N SER A 458 4.01 -3.63 -31.85
CA SER A 458 3.13 -4.77 -32.16
C SER A 458 3.35 -5.94 -31.20
N GLU A 459 4.60 -6.19 -30.81
CA GLU A 459 4.91 -7.19 -29.79
C GLU A 459 4.36 -6.80 -28.41
N PHE A 460 4.49 -5.54 -28.04
CA PHE A 460 3.99 -5.00 -26.78
C PHE A 460 2.47 -5.17 -26.65
N GLU A 461 1.70 -4.83 -27.69
CA GLU A 461 0.24 -5.00 -27.69
C GLU A 461 -0.15 -6.47 -27.56
N LEU A 462 0.56 -7.38 -28.24
CA LEU A 462 0.32 -8.82 -28.15
C LEU A 462 0.66 -9.40 -26.76
N LEU A 463 1.72 -8.90 -26.12
CA LEU A 463 2.08 -9.30 -24.76
C LEU A 463 1.08 -8.77 -23.72
N LEU A 464 0.59 -7.55 -23.91
CA LEU A 464 -0.34 -6.88 -22.99
C LEU A 464 -1.74 -7.48 -23.01
N ASP A 465 -2.20 -7.89 -24.19
CA ASP A 465 -3.44 -8.63 -24.38
C ASP A 465 -3.22 -9.72 -25.44
N SER A 466 -3.33 -10.99 -25.03
CA SER A 466 -3.20 -12.15 -25.92
C SER A 466 -4.09 -12.11 -27.17
N LYS A 467 -5.16 -11.31 -27.16
CA LYS A 467 -6.05 -11.09 -28.32
C LYS A 467 -5.50 -10.08 -29.32
N GLY A 468 -4.37 -9.43 -29.03
CA GLY A 468 -3.73 -8.43 -29.88
C GLY A 468 -4.55 -7.16 -30.05
N HIS A 469 -5.36 -6.80 -29.06
CA HIS A 469 -6.11 -5.56 -29.11
C HIS A 469 -5.16 -4.36 -29.00
N GLU A 470 -5.52 -3.28 -29.68
CA GLU A 470 -4.80 -2.00 -29.54
C GLU A 470 -4.76 -1.55 -28.07
N ILE A 471 -3.69 -0.84 -27.69
CA ILE A 471 -3.52 -0.32 -26.33
C ILE A 471 -4.74 0.47 -25.80
N ARG A 472 -5.44 1.19 -26.69
CA ARG A 472 -6.64 1.96 -26.34
C ARG A 472 -7.73 1.07 -25.74
N THR A 473 -7.92 -0.12 -26.30
CA THR A 473 -8.89 -1.10 -25.79
C THR A 473 -8.52 -1.52 -24.38
N TRP A 474 -7.24 -1.85 -24.15
CA TRP A 474 -6.75 -2.24 -22.84
C TRP A 474 -6.86 -1.11 -21.80
N LEU A 475 -6.57 0.15 -22.18
CA LEU A 475 -6.77 1.32 -21.33
C LEU A 475 -8.24 1.47 -20.92
N ALA A 476 -9.17 1.31 -21.87
CA ALA A 476 -10.59 1.48 -21.63
C ALA A 476 -11.17 0.42 -20.66
N SER A 477 -10.73 -0.84 -20.75
CA SER A 477 -11.36 -1.96 -20.01
C SER A 477 -10.52 -2.59 -18.89
N ASN A 478 -9.19 -2.55 -18.95
CA ASN A 478 -8.33 -3.35 -18.08
C ASN A 478 -7.39 -2.51 -17.21
N PHE A 479 -6.89 -1.39 -17.74
CA PHE A 479 -5.84 -0.61 -17.06
C PHE A 479 -6.27 -0.11 -15.68
N PHE A 480 -7.49 0.42 -15.54
CA PHE A 480 -7.91 0.99 -14.26
C PHE A 480 -7.97 -0.06 -13.14
N GLU A 481 -8.44 -1.28 -13.43
CA GLU A 481 -8.46 -2.36 -12.44
C GLU A 481 -7.04 -2.83 -12.10
N TYR A 482 -6.17 -2.95 -13.10
CA TYR A 482 -4.75 -3.24 -12.88
C TYR A 482 -4.09 -2.18 -11.98
N HIS A 483 -4.34 -0.89 -12.28
CA HIS A 483 -3.84 0.24 -11.50
C HIS A 483 -4.43 0.25 -10.08
N LEU A 484 -5.73 0.02 -9.93
CA LEU A 484 -6.39 -0.05 -8.63
C LEU A 484 -5.77 -1.14 -7.75
N LYS A 485 -5.56 -2.35 -8.28
CA LYS A 485 -4.91 -3.44 -7.54
C LYS A 485 -3.49 -3.07 -7.12
N ARG A 486 -2.69 -2.55 -8.05
CA ARG A 486 -1.28 -2.16 -7.79
C ARG A 486 -1.16 -1.07 -6.73
N TYR A 487 -2.10 -0.11 -6.72
CA TYR A 487 -2.13 1.03 -5.80
C TYR A 487 -3.04 0.81 -4.59
N SER A 488 -3.20 -0.45 -4.15
CA SER A 488 -3.92 -0.84 -2.94
C SER A 488 -3.03 -1.67 -2.01
N LYS A 489 -3.19 -1.47 -0.69
CA LYS A 489 -2.53 -2.26 0.37
C LYS A 489 -3.53 -2.55 1.49
N GLY A 490 -3.69 -3.83 1.84
CA GLY A 490 -4.78 -4.32 2.67
C GLY A 490 -6.13 -3.70 2.28
N ARG A 491 -6.85 -3.17 3.27
CA ARG A 491 -8.16 -2.51 3.10
C ARG A 491 -8.09 -1.11 2.47
N ARG A 492 -6.88 -0.62 2.16
CA ARG A 492 -6.65 0.76 1.75
C ARG A 492 -6.37 0.85 0.26
N LYS A 493 -7.37 1.34 -0.47
CA LYS A 493 -7.31 1.49 -1.93
C LYS A 493 -7.02 2.93 -2.32
N ALA A 494 -5.97 3.14 -3.08
CA ALA A 494 -5.47 4.47 -3.36
C ALA A 494 -4.92 4.65 -4.79
N PRO A 495 -5.74 4.38 -5.84
CA PRO A 495 -5.33 4.65 -7.21
C PRO A 495 -5.04 6.15 -7.37
N ILE A 496 -3.94 6.49 -8.05
CA ILE A 496 -3.59 7.90 -8.30
C ILE A 496 -3.90 8.38 -9.73
N TYR A 497 -4.29 7.46 -10.62
CA TYR A 497 -4.81 7.77 -11.95
C TYR A 497 -6.28 7.39 -11.94
N TRP A 498 -7.15 8.34 -12.25
CA TRP A 498 -8.58 8.17 -12.15
C TRP A 498 -9.21 8.21 -13.53
N GLN A 499 -9.93 7.15 -13.88
CA GLN A 499 -10.71 7.08 -15.09
C GLN A 499 -12.15 7.51 -14.81
N LEU A 500 -12.57 8.63 -15.38
CA LEU A 500 -13.97 9.03 -15.43
C LEU A 500 -14.49 8.73 -16.83
N ALA A 501 -15.54 7.93 -16.95
CA ALA A 501 -16.00 7.47 -18.26
C ALA A 501 -17.51 7.57 -18.42
N ILE A 502 -17.94 7.64 -19.68
CA ILE A 502 -19.35 7.43 -20.01
C ILE A 502 -19.74 5.95 -19.84
N PRO A 503 -21.03 5.62 -19.65
CA PRO A 503 -21.48 4.25 -19.40
C PRO A 503 -21.06 3.22 -20.45
N SER A 504 -20.99 3.60 -21.73
CA SER A 504 -20.50 2.69 -22.79
C SER A 504 -18.99 2.45 -22.75
N GLY A 505 -18.23 3.23 -21.98
CA GLY A 505 -16.76 3.20 -21.98
C GLY A 505 -16.11 3.76 -23.23
N ARG A 506 -16.88 4.24 -24.22
CA ARG A 506 -16.35 4.76 -25.51
C ARG A 506 -15.62 6.11 -25.41
N TYR A 507 -15.76 6.80 -24.28
CA TYR A 507 -15.05 8.04 -23.98
C TYR A 507 -14.68 8.05 -22.51
N SER A 508 -13.43 8.39 -22.22
CA SER A 508 -12.94 8.54 -20.86
C SER A 508 -12.00 9.73 -20.71
N ILE A 509 -12.01 10.30 -19.51
CA ILE A 509 -11.08 11.32 -19.05
C ILE A 509 -10.21 10.67 -17.98
N TRP A 510 -8.91 10.88 -18.09
CA TRP A 510 -7.92 10.37 -17.17
C TRP A 510 -7.31 11.53 -16.37
N LEU A 511 -7.35 11.39 -15.05
CA LEU A 511 -6.92 12.40 -14.11
C LEU A 511 -5.73 11.91 -13.29
N TYR A 512 -4.70 12.74 -13.12
CA TYR A 512 -3.64 12.49 -12.16
C TYR A 512 -3.93 13.23 -10.85
N ALA A 513 -4.22 12.48 -9.78
CA ALA A 513 -4.71 12.97 -8.50
C ALA A 513 -3.90 14.15 -7.93
N HIS A 514 -2.56 14.08 -8.01
CA HIS A 514 -1.63 15.08 -7.47
C HIS A 514 -1.61 16.42 -8.22
N ARG A 515 -2.23 16.50 -9.41
CA ARG A 515 -2.33 17.74 -10.19
C ARG A 515 -3.71 18.37 -10.15
N LEU A 516 -4.64 17.76 -9.41
CA LEU A 516 -5.99 18.29 -9.30
C LEU A 516 -6.04 19.45 -8.30
N THR A 517 -6.76 20.48 -8.70
CA THR A 517 -6.98 21.72 -7.95
C THR A 517 -8.48 21.93 -7.76
N HIS A 518 -8.87 22.95 -7.00
CA HIS A 518 -10.28 23.34 -6.85
C HIS A 518 -10.95 23.67 -8.20
N ASP A 519 -10.20 24.11 -9.20
CA ASP A 519 -10.72 24.47 -10.52
C ASP A 519 -10.78 23.30 -11.52
N SER A 520 -10.22 22.13 -11.16
CA SER A 520 -10.05 21.03 -12.12
C SER A 520 -11.36 20.60 -12.78
N PHE A 521 -12.47 20.51 -12.03
CA PHE A 521 -13.76 20.09 -12.61
C PHE A 521 -14.40 21.16 -13.49
N PHE A 522 -14.21 22.45 -13.19
CA PHE A 522 -14.62 23.53 -14.10
C PHE A 522 -13.82 23.48 -15.41
N ARG A 523 -12.53 23.16 -15.37
CA ARG A 523 -11.71 22.96 -16.58
C ARG A 523 -12.11 21.72 -17.35
N ILE A 524 -12.39 20.60 -16.68
CA ILE A 524 -12.93 19.40 -17.32
C ILE A 524 -14.24 19.73 -18.04
N GLN A 525 -15.14 20.47 -17.39
CA GLN A 525 -16.40 20.90 -17.99
C GLN A 525 -16.16 21.72 -19.27
N ASN A 526 -15.40 22.82 -19.17
CA ASN A 526 -15.33 23.84 -20.22
C ASN A 526 -14.31 23.53 -21.32
N ASP A 527 -13.18 22.89 -20.98
CA ASP A 527 -12.06 22.67 -21.90
C ASP A 527 -12.10 21.27 -22.53
N VAL A 528 -12.87 20.34 -21.96
CA VAL A 528 -12.85 18.92 -22.35
C VAL A 528 -14.23 18.43 -22.78
N VAL A 529 -15.20 18.38 -21.85
CA VAL A 529 -16.49 17.74 -22.12
C VAL A 529 -17.37 18.56 -23.05
N VAL A 530 -17.48 19.88 -22.83
CA VAL A 530 -18.28 20.77 -23.69
C VAL A 530 -17.76 20.77 -25.14
N PRO A 531 -16.45 20.97 -25.41
CA PRO A 531 -15.92 20.91 -26.77
C PRO A 531 -16.12 19.53 -27.42
N ARG A 532 -15.96 18.44 -26.67
CA ARG A 532 -16.20 17.08 -27.18
C ARG A 532 -17.64 16.88 -27.59
N LEU A 533 -18.59 17.27 -26.73
CA LEU A 533 -20.02 17.16 -27.03
C LEU A 533 -20.38 17.96 -28.30
N ALA A 534 -19.89 19.19 -28.42
CA ALA A 534 -20.12 20.02 -29.61
C ALA A 534 -19.47 19.45 -30.88
N HIS A 535 -18.36 18.71 -30.75
CA HIS A 535 -17.77 17.98 -31.88
C HIS A 535 -18.69 16.83 -32.34
N GLU A 536 -19.14 15.99 -31.41
CA GLU A 536 -20.03 14.87 -31.72
C GLU A 536 -21.38 15.31 -32.30
N GLU A 537 -21.96 16.39 -31.80
CA GLU A 537 -23.21 16.98 -32.33
C GLU A 537 -23.04 17.49 -33.77
N ARG A 538 -21.89 18.08 -34.10
CA ARG A 538 -21.56 18.47 -35.48
C ARG A 538 -21.36 17.26 -36.37
N GLN A 539 -20.68 16.21 -35.89
CA GLN A 539 -20.51 14.96 -36.63
C GLN A 539 -21.87 14.31 -36.93
N LEU A 540 -22.78 14.26 -35.95
CA LEU A 540 -24.14 13.75 -36.16
C LEU A 540 -24.88 14.56 -37.24
N THR A 541 -24.78 15.89 -37.18
CA THR A 541 -25.41 16.76 -38.19
C THR A 541 -24.88 16.46 -39.60
N SER A 542 -23.56 16.31 -39.75
CA SER A 542 -22.93 15.95 -41.03
C SER A 542 -23.34 14.55 -41.49
N LEU A 543 -23.43 13.60 -40.55
CA LEU A 543 -23.82 12.22 -40.84
C LEU A 543 -25.26 12.17 -41.37
N ILE A 544 -26.21 12.82 -40.67
CA ILE A 544 -27.61 12.92 -41.10
C ILE A 544 -27.73 13.55 -42.50
N GLN A 545 -26.95 14.60 -42.78
CA GLN A 545 -26.93 15.24 -44.10
C GLN A 545 -26.41 14.31 -45.20
N SER A 546 -25.38 13.51 -44.91
CA SER A 546 -24.77 12.57 -45.88
C SER A 546 -25.68 11.37 -46.20
N VAL A 547 -26.47 10.91 -45.22
CA VAL A 547 -27.33 9.73 -45.32
C VAL A 547 -28.59 9.97 -46.16
N GLY A 548 -29.07 11.21 -46.24
CA GLY A 548 -30.22 11.59 -47.06
C GLY A 548 -31.57 10.95 -46.62
N PRO A 549 -32.62 11.06 -47.45
CA PRO A 549 -33.99 10.68 -47.05
C PRO A 549 -34.29 9.17 -47.09
N SER A 550 -33.37 8.32 -47.57
CA SER A 550 -33.59 6.87 -47.69
C SER A 550 -32.39 6.07 -47.18
N PRO A 551 -32.20 6.00 -45.84
CA PRO A 551 -31.01 5.43 -45.24
C PRO A 551 -30.99 3.90 -45.30
N SER A 552 -29.82 3.35 -45.63
CA SER A 552 -29.53 1.92 -45.48
C SER A 552 -29.64 1.48 -44.02
N ALA A 553 -29.68 0.17 -43.77
CA ALA A 553 -29.70 -0.37 -42.42
C ALA A 553 -28.42 -0.02 -41.64
N LYS A 554 -27.28 0.05 -42.33
CA LYS A 554 -25.99 0.43 -41.75
C LYS A 554 -25.99 1.91 -41.36
N GLU A 555 -26.38 2.79 -42.25
CA GLU A 555 -26.44 4.24 -41.97
C GLU A 555 -27.41 4.58 -40.83
N ARG A 556 -28.56 3.90 -40.75
CA ARG A 556 -29.47 4.02 -39.60
C ARG A 556 -28.83 3.60 -38.28
N LYS A 557 -28.02 2.54 -38.31
CA LYS A 557 -27.30 2.06 -37.14
C LYS A 557 -26.22 3.06 -36.73
N ASP A 558 -25.43 3.55 -37.69
CA ASP A 558 -24.35 4.51 -37.43
C ASP A 558 -24.91 5.82 -36.82
N VAL A 559 -26.04 6.33 -37.34
CA VAL A 559 -26.75 7.48 -36.76
C VAL A 559 -27.22 7.18 -35.32
N ALA A 560 -27.84 6.02 -35.09
CA ALA A 560 -28.31 5.65 -33.75
C ALA A 560 -27.17 5.49 -32.73
N GLU A 561 -26.02 4.96 -33.13
CA GLU A 561 -24.82 4.82 -32.29
C GLU A 561 -24.22 6.19 -31.92
N GLN A 562 -24.26 7.13 -32.87
CA GLN A 562 -23.83 8.51 -32.68
C GLN A 562 -24.78 9.28 -31.75
N GLU A 563 -26.10 9.17 -31.94
CA GLU A 563 -27.10 9.75 -31.04
C GLU A 563 -26.95 9.21 -29.61
N ALA A 564 -26.71 7.91 -29.45
CA ALA A 564 -26.47 7.29 -28.16
C ALA A 564 -25.21 7.85 -27.48
N LEU A 565 -24.13 8.09 -28.24
CA LEU A 565 -22.91 8.70 -27.70
C LEU A 565 -23.16 10.11 -27.17
N ILE A 566 -23.86 10.94 -27.96
CA ILE A 566 -24.24 12.30 -27.57
C ILE A 566 -25.11 12.29 -26.31
N GLY A 567 -26.07 11.36 -26.21
CA GLY A 567 -26.92 11.20 -25.03
C GLY A 567 -26.11 10.88 -23.76
N GLU A 568 -25.13 9.98 -23.87
CA GLU A 568 -24.21 9.65 -22.78
C GLU A 568 -23.31 10.84 -22.40
N LEU A 569 -22.74 11.56 -23.38
CA LEU A 569 -21.91 12.75 -23.15
C LEU A 569 -22.70 13.89 -22.48
N ARG A 570 -23.96 14.11 -22.87
CA ARG A 570 -24.84 15.08 -22.20
C ARG A 570 -25.06 14.70 -20.74
N SER A 571 -25.36 13.43 -20.47
CA SER A 571 -25.55 12.93 -19.10
C SER A 571 -24.26 13.06 -18.27
N PHE A 572 -23.11 12.74 -18.86
CA PHE A 572 -21.81 12.91 -18.23
C PHE A 572 -21.49 14.38 -17.93
N LEU A 573 -21.80 15.30 -18.85
CA LEU A 573 -21.65 16.73 -18.64
C LEU A 573 -22.50 17.24 -17.47
N GLU A 574 -23.74 16.78 -17.34
CA GLU A 574 -24.61 17.17 -16.21
C GLU A 574 -24.04 16.68 -14.87
N GLU A 575 -23.52 15.45 -14.80
CA GLU A 575 -22.85 14.95 -13.59
C GLU A 575 -21.56 15.74 -13.26
N VAL A 576 -20.76 16.11 -14.27
CA VAL A 576 -19.59 16.98 -14.09
C VAL A 576 -20.00 18.35 -13.55
N LYS A 577 -21.08 18.95 -14.06
CA LYS A 577 -21.63 20.23 -13.58
C LYS A 577 -22.10 20.13 -12.13
N LEU A 578 -22.70 19.01 -11.73
CA LEU A 578 -23.15 18.79 -10.35
C LEU A 578 -21.97 18.71 -9.38
N VAL A 579 -20.88 18.06 -9.78
CA VAL A 579 -19.68 17.91 -8.94
C VAL A 579 -18.82 19.16 -8.90
N SER A 580 -18.77 19.96 -9.97
CA SER A 580 -17.83 21.09 -10.09
C SER A 580 -17.86 22.05 -8.89
N PRO A 581 -19.03 22.49 -8.38
CA PRO A 581 -19.08 23.36 -7.19
C PRO A 581 -18.70 22.66 -5.89
N LEU A 582 -18.79 21.32 -5.81
CA LEU A 582 -18.45 20.51 -4.65
C LEU A 582 -16.97 20.16 -4.57
N TRP A 583 -16.23 20.41 -5.66
CA TRP A 583 -14.88 19.91 -5.83
C TRP A 583 -13.87 20.72 -5.03
N HIS A 584 -13.38 20.13 -3.95
CA HIS A 584 -12.31 20.67 -3.12
C HIS A 584 -11.40 19.53 -2.63
N PRO A 585 -10.51 19.02 -3.49
CA PRO A 585 -9.78 17.79 -3.19
C PRO A 585 -8.73 18.01 -2.09
N THR A 586 -8.59 17.03 -1.21
CA THR A 586 -7.54 17.01 -0.18
C THR A 586 -7.09 15.56 -0.02
N LEU A 587 -5.93 15.21 -0.59
CA LEU A 587 -5.44 13.83 -0.56
C LEU A 587 -5.09 13.34 0.86
N ASP A 588 -4.89 14.28 1.79
CA ASP A 588 -4.80 13.99 3.22
C ASP A 588 -6.03 13.27 3.77
N ASP A 589 -7.21 13.40 3.16
CA ASP A 589 -8.41 12.64 3.56
C ASP A 589 -8.33 11.17 3.10
N GLY A 590 -7.39 10.84 2.21
CA GLY A 590 -7.29 9.56 1.53
C GLY A 590 -8.06 9.56 0.21
N VAL A 591 -7.56 8.80 -0.75
CA VAL A 591 -8.09 8.78 -2.13
C VAL A 591 -9.57 8.40 -2.18
N SER A 592 -10.00 7.35 -1.48
CA SER A 592 -11.40 6.92 -1.53
C SER A 592 -12.38 7.98 -1.01
N LEU A 593 -12.00 8.78 0.00
CA LEU A 593 -12.85 9.87 0.50
C LEU A 593 -12.83 11.06 -0.46
N THR A 594 -11.66 11.41 -0.97
CA THR A 594 -11.49 12.49 -1.96
C THR A 594 -12.32 12.22 -3.23
N MET A 595 -12.33 10.96 -3.70
CA MET A 595 -13.09 10.54 -4.88
C MET A 595 -14.56 10.24 -4.60
N ALA A 596 -15.00 10.15 -3.34
CA ALA A 596 -16.37 9.75 -3.00
C ALA A 596 -17.45 10.57 -3.72
N PRO A 597 -17.35 11.92 -3.86
CA PRO A 597 -18.34 12.71 -4.61
C PRO A 597 -18.46 12.31 -6.09
N LEU A 598 -17.44 11.64 -6.65
CA LEU A 598 -17.36 11.30 -8.08
C LEU A 598 -18.04 9.99 -8.43
N TRP A 599 -18.61 9.24 -7.48
CA TRP A 599 -19.03 7.85 -7.67
C TRP A 599 -19.95 7.59 -8.88
N ARG A 600 -20.72 8.60 -9.34
CA ARG A 600 -21.59 8.51 -10.54
C ARG A 600 -20.84 8.58 -11.88
N LEU A 601 -19.62 9.12 -11.87
CA LEU A 601 -18.75 9.30 -13.05
C LEU A 601 -17.86 8.08 -13.35
N LEU A 602 -18.04 6.97 -12.61
CA LEU A 602 -17.28 5.72 -12.77
C LEU A 602 -18.16 4.51 -13.16
N PRO A 603 -19.08 4.63 -14.14
CA PRO A 603 -19.99 3.55 -14.49
C PRO A 603 -19.27 2.32 -15.08
N GLN A 604 -18.06 2.49 -15.61
CA GLN A 604 -17.23 1.45 -16.22
C GLN A 604 -16.62 0.49 -15.19
N HIS A 605 -16.47 0.91 -13.92
CA HIS A 605 -15.86 0.10 -12.88
C HIS A 605 -16.78 -0.10 -11.67
N LYS A 606 -17.70 -1.07 -11.76
CA LYS A 606 -18.77 -1.30 -10.77
C LYS A 606 -18.27 -1.57 -9.34
N PRO A 607 -17.22 -2.39 -9.09
CA PRO A 607 -16.74 -2.61 -7.74
C PRO A 607 -16.25 -1.32 -7.07
N TRP A 608 -15.46 -0.52 -7.77
CA TRP A 608 -14.94 0.75 -7.25
C TRP A 608 -16.04 1.81 -7.12
N GLN A 609 -16.97 1.89 -8.07
CA GLN A 609 -18.15 2.74 -7.95
C GLN A 609 -18.97 2.43 -6.68
N LYS A 610 -19.16 1.15 -6.36
CA LYS A 610 -19.86 0.72 -5.13
C LYS A 610 -19.10 1.13 -3.87
N GLU A 611 -17.77 1.00 -3.88
CA GLU A 611 -16.92 1.43 -2.78
C GLU A 611 -16.99 2.95 -2.56
N LEU A 612 -16.83 3.75 -3.61
CA LEU A 612 -16.95 5.21 -3.54
C LEU A 612 -18.33 5.64 -3.07
N LYS A 613 -19.39 4.99 -3.56
CA LYS A 613 -20.75 5.23 -3.06
C LYS A 613 -20.87 4.92 -1.57
N SER A 614 -20.32 3.80 -1.11
CA SER A 614 -20.31 3.46 0.32
C SER A 614 -19.59 4.53 1.15
N LYS A 615 -18.46 5.05 0.67
CA LYS A 615 -17.74 6.15 1.33
C LYS A 615 -18.53 7.46 1.31
N TRP A 616 -19.23 7.75 0.21
CA TRP A 616 -20.14 8.89 0.11
C TRP A 616 -21.32 8.81 1.09
N ASP A 617 -21.93 7.63 1.22
CA ASP A 617 -23.02 7.39 2.17
C ASP A 617 -22.53 7.57 3.62
N ASP A 618 -21.35 7.02 3.95
CA ASP A 618 -20.72 7.20 5.26
C ASP A 618 -20.32 8.66 5.56
N LEU A 619 -19.84 9.41 4.55
CA LEU A 619 -19.58 10.86 4.64
C LEU A 619 -20.85 11.64 4.93
N THR A 620 -21.94 11.30 4.24
CA THR A 620 -23.27 11.90 4.44
C THR A 620 -23.81 11.59 5.85
N ALA A 621 -23.51 10.39 6.39
CA ALA A 621 -23.85 10.00 7.75
C ALA A 621 -22.94 10.61 8.83
N GLY A 622 -21.87 11.32 8.46
CA GLY A 622 -20.95 11.99 9.39
C GLY A 622 -19.94 11.07 10.07
N LYS A 623 -19.64 9.89 9.50
CA LYS A 623 -18.63 8.95 10.02
C LYS A 623 -17.20 9.43 9.81
N TYR A 624 -16.98 10.33 8.86
CA TYR A 624 -15.66 10.88 8.53
C TYR A 624 -15.61 12.40 8.74
N ASP A 625 -16.21 12.91 9.82
CA ASP A 625 -16.20 14.36 10.11
C ASP A 625 -14.81 14.92 10.46
N TRP A 626 -13.79 14.06 10.56
CA TRP A 626 -12.38 14.46 10.60
C TRP A 626 -11.84 14.89 9.23
N ALA A 627 -12.48 14.48 8.14
CA ALA A 627 -12.02 14.75 6.77
C ALA A 627 -12.35 16.18 6.35
N HIS A 628 -11.47 16.82 5.61
CA HIS A 628 -11.63 18.18 5.10
C HIS A 628 -12.80 18.27 4.12
N VAL A 629 -13.03 17.23 3.31
CA VAL A 629 -14.23 17.15 2.45
C VAL A 629 -15.53 17.21 3.25
N ALA A 630 -15.57 16.64 4.46
CA ALA A 630 -16.76 16.73 5.32
C ALA A 630 -16.97 18.16 5.85
N MET A 631 -15.90 18.84 6.27
CA MET A 631 -15.95 20.25 6.69
C MET A 631 -16.37 21.17 5.55
N HIS A 632 -15.91 20.91 4.32
CA HIS A 632 -16.29 21.68 3.14
C HIS A 632 -17.79 21.54 2.82
N LEU A 633 -18.34 20.33 2.91
CA LEU A 633 -19.72 20.04 2.52
C LEU A 633 -20.74 20.34 3.64
N TRP A 634 -20.38 20.10 4.90
CA TRP A 634 -21.28 20.21 6.06
C TRP A 634 -20.64 20.95 7.24
N PRO A 635 -20.19 22.21 7.09
CA PRO A 635 -19.58 22.97 8.19
C PRO A 635 -20.51 23.09 9.42
N GLU A 636 -21.82 23.22 9.20
CA GLU A 636 -22.86 23.26 10.25
C GLU A 636 -22.93 21.99 11.09
N ARG A 637 -22.48 20.85 10.56
CA ARG A 637 -22.41 19.56 11.26
C ARG A 637 -21.06 19.37 11.94
N VAL A 638 -19.97 19.72 11.25
CA VAL A 638 -18.61 19.42 11.70
C VAL A 638 -18.13 20.39 12.79
N ILE A 639 -18.45 21.69 12.68
CA ILE A 639 -18.01 22.70 13.65
C ILE A 639 -18.50 22.42 15.07
N PRO A 640 -19.79 22.08 15.31
CA PRO A 640 -20.23 21.71 16.65
C PRO A 640 -19.48 20.50 17.24
N LYS A 641 -19.09 19.53 16.40
CA LYS A 641 -18.31 18.37 16.86
C LYS A 641 -16.89 18.75 17.26
N CYS A 642 -16.28 19.77 16.64
CA CYS A 642 -14.97 20.29 17.03
C CYS A 642 -14.97 20.84 18.47
N ALA A 643 -16.11 21.33 18.97
CA ALA A 643 -16.23 21.78 20.36
C ALA A 643 -16.28 20.62 21.37
N ALA A 644 -16.70 19.43 20.93
CA ALA A 644 -16.80 18.23 21.76
C ALA A 644 -15.59 17.29 21.62
N ASP A 645 -14.89 17.35 20.49
CA ASP A 645 -13.74 16.51 20.19
C ASP A 645 -12.54 17.36 19.74
N ARG A 646 -11.50 17.38 20.58
CA ARG A 646 -10.26 18.11 20.32
C ARG A 646 -9.53 17.60 19.08
N SER A 647 -9.59 16.29 18.79
CA SER A 647 -8.94 15.74 17.60
C SER A 647 -9.54 16.34 16.32
N LEU A 648 -10.87 16.42 16.25
CA LEU A 648 -11.56 17.09 15.14
C LEU A 648 -11.22 18.58 15.08
N ALA A 649 -11.15 19.25 16.23
CA ALA A 649 -10.74 20.65 16.27
C ALA A 649 -9.34 20.87 15.71
N ILE A 650 -8.39 19.95 15.98
CA ILE A 650 -7.03 20.00 15.43
C ILE A 650 -7.06 19.81 13.91
N SER A 651 -7.74 18.76 13.41
CA SER A 651 -7.83 18.48 11.97
C SER A 651 -8.33 19.69 11.17
N HIS A 652 -9.25 20.48 11.76
CA HIS A 652 -9.89 21.62 11.09
C HIS A 652 -9.32 22.99 11.46
N GLY A 653 -8.22 23.05 12.24
CA GLY A 653 -7.60 24.31 12.66
C GLY A 653 -8.48 25.16 13.59
N LEU A 654 -9.33 24.52 14.40
CA LEU A 654 -10.27 25.14 15.34
C LEU A 654 -9.96 24.84 16.81
N GLU A 655 -8.79 24.26 17.10
CA GLU A 655 -8.41 23.92 18.47
C GLU A 655 -8.35 25.14 19.38
N ASP A 656 -7.67 26.23 18.98
CA ASP A 656 -7.56 27.43 19.81
C ASP A 656 -8.90 28.14 20.02
N VAL A 657 -9.86 27.88 19.13
CA VAL A 657 -11.22 28.44 19.20
C VAL A 657 -12.05 27.75 20.28
N PHE A 658 -11.97 26.42 20.35
CA PHE A 658 -12.83 25.61 21.20
C PHE A 658 -12.15 25.04 22.42
N TRP A 659 -10.82 24.97 22.45
CA TRP A 659 -10.05 24.31 23.48
C TRP A 659 -8.99 25.24 24.06
N ALA A 660 -8.62 24.99 25.31
CA ALA A 660 -7.54 25.67 26.00
C ALA A 660 -6.75 24.66 26.83
N GLU A 661 -5.44 24.86 26.89
CA GLU A 661 -4.57 24.14 27.80
C GLU A 661 -4.64 24.76 29.20
N GLY A 662 -4.97 23.94 30.19
CA GLY A 662 -4.89 24.33 31.59
C GLY A 662 -3.45 24.42 32.08
N ARG A 663 -3.25 25.05 33.25
CA ARG A 663 -1.93 25.11 33.91
C ARG A 663 -1.38 23.73 34.30
N ASP A 664 -2.25 22.71 34.33
CA ASP A 664 -1.94 21.31 34.56
C ASP A 664 -1.51 20.57 33.27
N GLY A 665 -1.37 21.27 32.13
CA GLY A 665 -1.08 20.67 30.83
C GLY A 665 -2.27 19.90 30.23
N LYS A 666 -3.45 19.95 30.87
CA LYS A 666 -4.64 19.25 30.39
C LYS A 666 -5.48 20.17 29.51
N TRP A 667 -5.82 19.67 28.34
CA TRP A 667 -6.71 20.36 27.43
C TRP A 667 -8.16 20.20 27.83
N ARG A 668 -8.91 21.30 27.86
CA ARG A 668 -10.33 21.33 28.22
C ARG A 668 -11.12 22.16 27.21
N PRO A 669 -12.39 21.82 26.96
CA PRO A 669 -13.24 22.66 26.13
C PRO A 669 -13.44 24.01 26.82
N ARG A 670 -13.43 25.08 26.03
CA ARG A 670 -13.73 26.43 26.49
C ARG A 670 -15.22 26.52 26.80
N PRO A 671 -15.62 27.08 27.96
CA PRO A 671 -17.03 27.34 28.25
C PRO A 671 -17.67 28.27 27.22
N ILE A 672 -16.87 29.22 26.70
CA ILE A 672 -17.27 30.15 25.64
C ILE A 672 -16.18 30.09 24.56
N PRO A 673 -16.52 29.69 23.31
CA PRO A 673 -15.59 29.72 22.19
C PRO A 673 -15.05 31.13 21.95
N THR A 674 -13.80 31.27 21.50
CA THR A 674 -13.22 32.59 21.21
C THR A 674 -13.85 33.26 19.98
N ARG A 675 -14.50 32.46 19.13
CA ARG A 675 -15.25 32.89 17.95
C ARG A 675 -16.63 32.21 17.95
N PRO A 676 -17.72 32.93 17.61
CA PRO A 676 -19.05 32.33 17.55
C PRO A 676 -19.14 31.20 16.52
N MET A 677 -19.84 30.10 16.85
CA MET A 677 -20.03 28.98 15.92
C MET A 677 -20.71 29.40 14.61
N ASP A 678 -21.74 30.24 14.70
CA ASP A 678 -22.49 30.72 13.52
C ASP A 678 -21.61 31.52 12.55
N GLU A 679 -20.61 32.25 13.07
CA GLU A 679 -19.63 32.95 12.25
C GLU A 679 -18.75 31.96 11.49
N LEU A 680 -18.20 30.95 12.19
CA LEU A 680 -17.35 29.92 11.60
C LEU A 680 -18.09 29.10 10.52
N VAL A 681 -19.37 28.80 10.76
CA VAL A 681 -20.24 28.09 9.81
C VAL A 681 -20.47 28.97 8.59
N ARG A 682 -20.83 30.25 8.79
CA ARG A 682 -21.08 31.19 7.69
C ARG A 682 -19.86 31.38 6.80
N GLU A 683 -18.66 31.48 7.38
CA GLU A 683 -17.40 31.63 6.63
C GLU A 683 -17.06 30.43 5.75
N ARG A 684 -17.46 29.22 6.16
CA ARG A 684 -17.16 27.96 5.46
C ARG A 684 -18.32 27.48 4.60
N THR A 685 -19.46 28.16 4.62
CA THR A 685 -20.64 27.78 3.85
C THR A 685 -20.66 28.49 2.50
N SER A 686 -20.76 27.70 1.42
CA SER A 686 -21.02 28.23 0.08
C SER A 686 -22.42 27.86 -0.39
N VAL A 687 -23.19 28.85 -0.87
CA VAL A 687 -24.53 28.63 -1.42
C VAL A 687 -24.47 27.70 -2.64
N ALA A 688 -23.47 27.86 -3.49
CA ALA A 688 -23.27 27.00 -4.67
C ALA A 688 -23.01 25.54 -4.25
N VAL A 689 -22.17 25.32 -3.23
CA VAL A 689 -21.91 23.99 -2.66
C VAL A 689 -23.21 23.39 -2.11
N LYS A 690 -24.00 24.14 -1.34
CA LYS A 690 -25.25 23.63 -0.76
C LYS A 690 -26.29 23.25 -1.81
N LEU A 691 -26.42 24.05 -2.88
CA LEU A 691 -27.33 23.75 -3.98
C LEU A 691 -26.89 22.51 -4.76
N ALA A 692 -25.61 22.42 -5.10
CA ALA A 692 -25.04 21.26 -5.80
C ALA A 692 -25.15 19.99 -4.96
N LEU A 693 -24.92 20.09 -3.64
CA LEU A 693 -24.98 18.97 -2.71
C LEU A 693 -26.41 18.43 -2.58
N ARG A 694 -27.41 19.33 -2.54
CA ARG A 694 -28.81 18.95 -2.61
C ARG A 694 -29.10 18.20 -3.91
N GLY A 695 -28.65 18.72 -5.04
CA GLY A 695 -28.77 18.06 -6.35
C GLY A 695 -28.17 16.65 -6.37
N LEU A 696 -26.95 16.47 -5.86
CA LEU A 696 -26.27 15.17 -5.82
C LEU A 696 -26.94 14.17 -4.86
N THR A 697 -27.55 14.65 -3.78
CA THR A 697 -28.23 13.81 -2.78
C THR A 697 -29.64 13.40 -3.22
N GLU A 698 -30.36 14.31 -3.86
CA GLU A 698 -31.76 14.10 -4.29
C GLU A 698 -31.87 13.41 -5.67
N ALA A 699 -30.87 13.58 -6.55
CA ALA A 699 -30.91 12.97 -7.87
C ALA A 699 -30.82 11.44 -7.79
N SER A 700 -31.67 10.73 -8.54
CA SER A 700 -31.53 9.27 -8.73
C SER A 700 -30.23 8.96 -9.48
N ALA A 701 -29.56 7.85 -9.14
CA ALA A 701 -28.39 7.38 -9.89
C ALA A 701 -28.77 7.14 -11.37
N PRO A 702 -27.88 7.46 -12.34
CA PRO A 702 -28.14 7.13 -13.73
C PRO A 702 -28.23 5.61 -13.89
N ASN A 703 -29.45 5.11 -14.10
CA ASN A 703 -29.68 3.72 -14.47
C ASN A 703 -29.05 3.49 -15.84
N GLY A 704 -27.97 2.70 -15.89
CA GLY A 704 -27.50 2.11 -17.13
C GLY A 704 -28.67 1.43 -17.84
N SER A 705 -28.76 1.61 -19.16
CA SER A 705 -29.88 1.18 -20.00
C SER A 705 -30.41 -0.20 -19.59
N LYS A 706 -31.67 -0.26 -19.11
CA LYS A 706 -32.38 -1.52 -18.90
C LYS A 706 -32.42 -2.26 -20.25
N ALA A 707 -31.81 -3.45 -20.30
CA ALA A 707 -32.06 -4.40 -21.36
C ALA A 707 -33.59 -4.60 -21.46
N ARG A 708 -34.16 -4.31 -22.64
CA ARG A 708 -35.59 -4.45 -22.91
C ARG A 708 -36.06 -5.85 -22.52
N GLY A 709 -36.92 -5.90 -21.51
CA GLY A 709 -37.63 -7.11 -21.12
C GLY A 709 -38.37 -7.71 -22.32
N ARG A 710 -38.07 -8.96 -22.58
CA ARG A 710 -38.73 -9.81 -23.58
C ARG A 710 -40.21 -9.90 -23.19
N ARG A 711 -41.09 -9.25 -23.95
CA ARG A 711 -42.55 -9.45 -23.87
C ARG A 711 -42.81 -10.92 -24.21
N SER A 712 -43.34 -11.67 -23.25
CA SER A 712 -44.01 -12.94 -23.51
C SER A 712 -45.25 -12.65 -24.34
N SER A 713 -45.28 -13.11 -25.58
CA SER A 713 -46.53 -13.30 -26.32
C SER A 713 -47.18 -14.59 -25.85
N SER A 714 -48.49 -14.48 -25.63
CA SER A 714 -49.50 -15.53 -25.54
C SER A 714 -49.22 -16.79 -26.36
#